data_AF-A0A451AXH0-F1
#
_entry.id   AF-A0A451AXH0-F1
#
_cell.length_a   1.000
_cell.length_b   1.000
_cell.length_c   1.000
_cell.angle_alpha   90.00
_cell.angle_beta   90.00
_cell.angle_gamma   90.00
#
_symmetry.space_group_name_H-M   'P 1'
#
loop_
_entity.id
_entity.type
_entity.pdbx_description
1 polymer ?
#
loop_
_entity_poly.entity_id
_entity_poly.type
_entity_poly.pdbx_seq_one_letter_code
_entity_poly.pdbx_strand_id
1 'polypeptide(L)'
;MNIEKYTICEHGISLASNPQVWSPHSAREMLWFLVKAGYLKDLTGLKVLDMGTGSGIVGILCGLRGAKEVTLVDYSHAAVEQALENAGLNGVQARAIQSDRFAGLGQDKDQDKDWNKDDARYDLIISNPPVQPWLHTDIAHKEERSDAGDWNEAGADGRLVLDALIGESHDHLSNNGALITSCSTRHGHGKIIALLNRDWKDDWKIIHESEHAIDENYHGPYLLAWQAMQAADNDLRVYRIDARRRRFARQRASDGLDFILTTLKVAGKEIPVRFTQTDRGWRITDAHGETIREIPSDHPDVPGPALTEHWYYTYYLIQARKRQEKDALGDLPIPSDVYYGIHTERGRRNFAVSRDTIGDWPNYLRCLAMLKKAAALTNAEIGAIEPPIAEAICTAADEVIDGRIASRHFPVCVLQGGGGVSTHMNINEVLANRANERLTGRKGYDRVHPFDHVNYSQSTNDVVIAAFRLAMHLELTDLIVALRILEDVLEQKTVAYRDVVKLSRTCLQDAVPITLGQEFSAYLAPIQRGIRLLDKYAIQCLELPLGATAVGTGLGVNARYRDLIFPHLADVSGLGVLKSSNFFDSLQNGDLFIQISGALKSIATSLSKMATDLRILSSGDAEIRLPAVQAGSSFMPGKVNPAIPELMNQIAYLVCGNDVAVTMAVEGGELNLNVWYSVIAKSLVESCQLIKNAAPIFARRCIAGIEVDETLCREQAENTLAVSSVISAVFGYEKGVEVSRFAGERGLSIGRAAVELGLLSQSDVDDLLDPMTLTDADRSAEAIRRFVAGRKE
;
A
#
# COMPACT_ATOMS: atom_id res chain seq x y z
N MET A 1 28.92 1.45 40.62
CA MET A 1 29.08 1.72 39.19
C MET A 1 30.52 2.10 38.93
N ASN A 2 31.14 1.52 37.90
CA ASN A 2 32.50 1.89 37.50
C ASN A 2 32.38 3.10 36.58
N ILE A 3 32.84 4.28 37.06
CA ILE A 3 32.81 5.53 36.29
C ILE A 3 34.16 5.68 35.60
N GLU A 4 34.12 5.75 34.28
CA GLU A 4 35.30 5.95 33.44
C GLU A 4 35.32 7.38 32.89
N LYS A 5 36.52 7.94 32.77
CA LYS A 5 36.73 9.30 32.27
C LYS A 5 37.38 9.27 30.90
N TYR A 6 36.74 9.96 29.98
CA TYR A 6 37.16 10.11 28.59
C TYR A 6 37.55 11.56 28.33
N THR A 7 38.49 11.77 27.40
CA THR A 7 38.82 13.10 26.89
C THR A 7 38.68 13.11 25.38
N ILE A 8 37.74 13.92 24.87
CA ILE A 8 37.45 14.04 23.44
C ILE A 8 37.60 15.52 23.06
N CYS A 9 38.61 15.83 22.25
CA CYS A 9 38.86 17.17 21.70
C CYS A 9 38.61 18.29 22.72
N GLU A 10 39.31 18.20 23.87
CA GLU A 10 39.31 19.16 24.99
C GLU A 10 38.16 19.06 26.00
N HIS A 11 37.17 18.19 25.78
CA HIS A 11 36.10 17.95 26.76
C HIS A 11 36.36 16.68 27.58
N GLY A 12 36.30 16.80 28.91
CA GLY A 12 36.28 15.67 29.83
C GLY A 12 34.85 15.14 29.97
N ILE A 13 34.64 13.85 29.68
CA ILE A 13 33.34 13.18 29.76
C ILE A 13 33.45 12.03 30.76
N SER A 14 32.54 11.97 31.74
CA SER A 14 32.45 10.89 32.72
C SER A 14 31.28 9.98 32.39
N LEU A 15 31.52 8.68 32.20
CA LEU A 15 30.48 7.72 31.86
C LEU A 15 30.47 6.59 32.88
N ALA A 16 29.29 6.29 33.42
CA ALA A 16 29.02 5.03 34.08
C ALA A 16 28.87 3.92 33.03
N SER A 17 29.35 2.73 33.38
CA SER A 17 29.31 1.52 32.56
C SER A 17 28.20 0.58 33.04
N ASN A 18 27.49 -0.02 32.08
CA ASN A 18 26.51 -1.07 32.32
C ASN A 18 26.83 -2.26 31.41
N PRO A 19 26.96 -3.49 31.95
CA PRO A 19 27.27 -4.69 31.16
C PRO A 19 26.27 -5.02 30.05
N GLN A 20 25.05 -4.49 30.12
CA GLN A 20 23.99 -4.67 29.12
C GLN A 20 23.96 -3.55 28.07
N VAL A 21 24.80 -2.54 28.21
CA VAL A 21 24.87 -1.36 27.34
C VAL A 21 26.24 -1.32 26.69
N TRP A 22 26.25 -1.06 25.40
CA TRP A 22 27.46 -1.08 24.59
C TRP A 22 28.51 -0.04 25.03
N SER A 23 29.79 -0.39 24.87
CA SER A 23 30.95 0.33 25.43
C SER A 23 31.27 1.64 24.67
N PRO A 24 31.71 2.71 25.36
CA PRO A 24 32.04 4.01 24.76
C PRO A 24 33.35 4.06 23.93
N HIS A 25 34.18 3.01 23.93
CA HIS A 25 35.51 3.04 23.28
C HIS A 25 35.44 3.20 21.75
N SER A 26 34.47 2.57 21.11
CA SER A 26 34.13 2.66 19.67
C SER A 26 33.67 4.06 19.25
N ALA A 27 32.80 4.68 20.04
CA ALA A 27 32.26 6.00 19.72
C ALA A 27 33.30 7.12 19.86
N ARG A 28 34.37 6.88 20.63
CA ARG A 28 35.46 7.84 20.87
C ARG A 28 36.17 8.22 19.57
N GLU A 29 36.49 7.26 18.71
CA GLU A 29 37.18 7.54 17.44
C GLU A 29 36.28 8.33 16.50
N MET A 30 35.03 7.88 16.33
CA MET A 30 34.00 8.60 15.56
C MET A 30 33.88 10.04 16.04
N LEU A 31 33.69 10.26 17.35
CA LEU A 31 33.51 11.60 17.90
C LEU A 31 34.75 12.47 17.71
N TRP A 32 35.95 11.91 17.87
CA TRP A 32 37.19 12.63 17.61
C TRP A 32 37.26 13.09 16.15
N PHE A 33 36.89 12.22 15.19
CA PHE A 33 36.84 12.58 13.78
C PHE A 33 35.76 13.64 13.48
N LEU A 34 34.53 13.45 13.95
CA LEU A 34 33.43 14.40 13.75
C LEU A 34 33.76 15.80 14.31
N VAL A 35 34.41 15.86 15.48
CA VAL A 35 34.85 17.14 16.06
C VAL A 35 36.01 17.74 15.29
N LYS A 36 37.05 16.95 14.96
CA LYS A 36 38.23 17.44 14.23
C LYS A 36 37.88 17.94 12.82
N ALA A 37 36.96 17.26 12.14
CA ALA A 37 36.43 17.66 10.85
C ALA A 37 35.48 18.87 10.93
N GLY A 38 35.11 19.28 12.15
CA GLY A 38 34.32 20.47 12.43
C GLY A 38 32.81 20.29 12.33
N TYR A 39 32.29 19.06 12.23
CA TYR A 39 30.84 18.84 12.11
C TYR A 39 30.08 19.14 13.40
N LEU A 40 30.79 19.17 14.53
CA LEU A 40 30.25 19.49 15.87
C LEU A 40 30.87 20.79 16.44
N LYS A 41 31.33 21.70 15.58
CA LYS A 41 32.12 22.87 15.99
C LYS A 41 31.31 23.94 16.73
N ASP A 42 30.05 24.14 16.37
CA ASP A 42 29.12 25.07 17.03
C ASP A 42 27.70 24.53 16.92
N LEU A 43 27.15 24.09 18.05
CA LEU A 43 25.77 23.59 18.15
C LEU A 43 24.88 24.55 18.95
N THR A 44 25.35 25.78 19.18
CA THR A 44 24.65 26.77 20.01
C THR A 44 23.24 27.02 19.48
N GLY A 45 22.23 26.74 20.31
CA GLY A 45 20.82 26.98 19.97
C GLY A 45 20.13 25.87 19.17
N LEU A 46 20.87 24.85 18.74
CA LEU A 46 20.34 23.76 17.91
C LEU A 46 19.65 22.67 18.73
N LYS A 47 18.66 22.02 18.12
CA LYS A 47 18.04 20.78 18.62
C LYS A 47 18.72 19.57 18.00
N VAL A 48 19.21 18.66 18.84
CA VAL A 48 19.97 17.48 18.41
C VAL A 48 19.25 16.20 18.82
N LEU A 49 19.15 15.26 17.88
CA LEU A 49 18.70 13.89 18.12
C LEU A 49 19.86 12.91 17.96
N ASP A 50 20.16 12.17 19.01
CA ASP A 50 21.12 11.06 19.02
C ASP A 50 20.36 9.73 18.96
N MET A 51 20.39 9.07 17.79
CA MET A 51 19.63 7.86 17.50
C MET A 51 20.52 6.62 17.61
N GLY A 52 20.18 5.70 18.53
CA GLY A 52 21.06 4.60 18.95
C GLY A 52 22.08 5.07 20.01
N THR A 53 21.57 5.75 21.04
CA THR A 53 22.42 6.52 21.95
C THR A 53 23.38 5.65 22.78
N GLY A 54 23.06 4.39 23.06
CA GLY A 54 23.90 3.49 23.85
C GLY A 54 24.31 4.11 25.19
N SER A 55 25.57 4.53 25.32
CA SER A 55 26.10 5.19 26.52
C SER A 55 25.74 6.68 26.65
N GLY A 56 25.14 7.30 25.63
CA GLY A 56 24.82 8.73 25.60
C GLY A 56 25.95 9.64 25.13
N ILE A 57 27.15 9.11 24.88
CA ILE A 57 28.38 9.91 24.71
C ILE A 57 28.30 10.93 23.57
N VAL A 58 27.62 10.61 22.48
CA VAL A 58 27.46 11.49 21.30
C VAL A 58 26.56 12.67 21.63
N GLY A 59 25.35 12.42 22.15
CA GLY A 59 24.45 13.48 22.60
C GLY A 59 25.02 14.32 23.73
N ILE A 60 25.75 13.72 24.68
CA ILE A 60 26.44 14.44 25.76
C ILE A 60 27.45 15.43 25.19
N LEU A 61 28.29 14.99 24.26
CA LEU A 61 29.25 15.88 23.61
C LEU A 61 28.55 17.02 22.85
N CYS A 62 27.41 16.76 22.21
CA CYS A 62 26.62 17.79 21.55
C CYS A 62 26.10 18.85 22.54
N GLY A 63 25.62 18.40 23.71
CA GLY A 63 25.24 19.31 24.80
C GLY A 63 26.40 20.15 25.32
N LEU A 64 27.57 19.54 25.54
CA LEU A 64 28.79 20.25 25.94
C LEU A 64 29.30 21.26 24.88
N ARG A 65 28.89 21.08 23.62
CA ARG A 65 29.17 21.98 22.48
C ARG A 65 28.08 23.03 22.24
N GLY A 66 27.11 23.15 23.15
CA GLY A 66 26.12 24.23 23.16
C GLY A 66 24.73 23.89 22.62
N ALA A 67 24.45 22.62 22.28
CA ALA A 67 23.11 22.21 21.87
C ALA A 67 22.06 22.62 22.91
N LYS A 68 20.99 23.29 22.45
CA LYS A 68 19.91 23.79 23.33
C LYS A 68 19.08 22.64 23.88
N GLU A 69 18.87 21.62 23.07
CA GLU A 69 18.07 20.44 23.41
C GLU A 69 18.74 19.20 22.83
N VAL A 70 18.95 18.19 23.66
CA VAL A 70 19.49 16.90 23.26
C VAL A 70 18.45 15.83 23.56
N THR A 71 17.97 15.15 22.52
CA THR A 71 17.13 13.96 22.65
C THR A 71 17.96 12.72 22.38
N LEU A 72 17.94 11.76 23.30
CA LEU A 72 18.66 10.50 23.27
C LEU A 72 17.64 9.39 23.02
N VAL A 73 17.75 8.65 21.91
CA VAL A 73 16.79 7.59 21.57
C VAL A 73 17.52 6.26 21.43
N ASP A 74 16.95 5.23 22.05
CA ASP A 74 17.41 3.85 21.87
C ASP A 74 16.23 2.89 21.92
N TYR A 75 16.40 1.72 21.32
CA TYR A 75 15.45 0.63 21.44
C TYR A 75 15.56 -0.04 22.83
N SER A 76 16.78 -0.10 23.38
CA SER A 76 17.08 -0.71 24.67
C SER A 76 16.73 0.22 25.82
N HIS A 77 15.82 -0.20 26.70
CA HIS A 77 15.51 0.51 27.94
C HIS A 77 16.76 0.75 28.80
N ALA A 78 17.64 -0.26 28.91
CA ALA A 78 18.87 -0.15 29.69
C ALA A 78 19.83 0.92 29.11
N ALA A 79 19.88 1.07 27.79
CA ALA A 79 20.67 2.11 27.13
C ALA A 79 20.09 3.50 27.37
N VAL A 80 18.76 3.65 27.29
CA VAL A 80 18.06 4.91 27.60
C VAL A 80 18.35 5.37 29.03
N GLU A 81 18.23 4.47 30.01
CA GLU A 81 18.53 4.77 31.42
C GLU A 81 20.01 5.15 31.61
N GLN A 82 20.93 4.39 31.01
CA GLN A 82 22.37 4.63 31.13
C GLN A 82 22.77 5.97 30.48
N ALA A 83 22.22 6.29 29.32
CA ALA A 83 22.49 7.53 28.60
C ALA A 83 21.97 8.76 29.37
N LEU A 84 20.80 8.64 30.01
CA LEU A 84 20.25 9.70 30.86
C LEU A 84 21.10 9.92 32.12
N GLU A 85 21.52 8.85 32.78
CA GLU A 85 22.44 8.93 33.92
C GLU A 85 23.77 9.59 33.53
N ASN A 86 24.34 9.19 32.40
CA ASN A 86 25.59 9.75 31.88
C ASN A 86 25.44 11.23 31.49
N ALA A 87 24.30 11.64 30.93
CA ALA A 87 24.02 13.06 30.70
C ALA A 87 24.04 13.87 32.00
N GLY A 88 23.43 13.33 33.07
CA GLY A 88 23.47 13.89 34.41
C GLY A 88 24.89 14.03 34.98
N LEU A 89 25.73 13.01 34.82
CA LEU A 89 27.14 13.03 35.28
C LEU A 89 27.97 14.14 34.62
N ASN A 90 27.58 14.59 33.43
CA ASN A 90 28.29 15.61 32.65
C ASN A 90 27.59 16.98 32.66
N GLY A 91 26.52 17.14 33.44
CA GLY A 91 25.76 18.39 33.53
C GLY A 91 25.06 18.77 32.22
N VAL A 92 24.77 17.80 31.35
CA VAL A 92 24.04 18.02 30.09
C VAL A 92 22.56 17.74 30.33
N GLN A 93 21.72 18.72 30.00
CA GLN A 93 20.27 18.52 30.01
C GLN A 93 19.86 17.75 28.75
N ALA A 94 19.40 16.52 28.93
CA ALA A 94 18.95 15.67 27.83
C ALA A 94 17.61 15.00 28.17
N ARG A 95 16.82 14.71 27.14
CA ARG A 95 15.62 13.88 27.21
C ARG A 95 15.97 12.51 26.64
N ALA A 96 15.68 11.43 27.35
CA ALA A 96 15.91 10.07 26.85
C ALA A 96 14.57 9.37 26.58
N ILE A 97 14.44 8.65 25.45
CA ILE A 97 13.19 8.01 25.01
C ILE A 97 13.49 6.60 24.50
N GLN A 98 12.75 5.61 25.03
CA GLN A 98 12.75 4.27 24.44
C GLN A 98 11.84 4.25 23.21
N SER A 99 12.37 3.92 22.04
CA SER A 99 11.59 3.94 20.80
C SER A 99 12.09 2.96 19.74
N ASP A 100 11.16 2.42 18.94
CA ASP A 100 11.49 1.91 17.60
C ASP A 100 11.69 3.10 16.66
N ARG A 101 12.96 3.46 16.44
CA ARG A 101 13.38 4.55 15.55
C ARG A 101 12.67 5.86 15.91
N PHE A 102 11.80 6.37 15.03
CA PHE A 102 11.10 7.64 15.22
C PHE A 102 9.71 7.51 15.85
N ALA A 103 9.18 6.29 16.03
CA ALA A 103 7.77 6.07 16.39
C ALA A 103 7.34 6.67 17.74
N GLY A 104 8.29 6.85 18.67
CA GLY A 104 8.08 7.42 20.00
C GLY A 104 8.33 8.93 20.09
N LEU A 105 8.81 9.55 19.01
CA LEU A 105 9.05 10.99 18.91
C LEU A 105 7.75 11.71 18.58
N GLY A 106 6.90 11.89 19.60
CA GLY A 106 5.60 12.57 19.45
C GLY A 106 4.67 12.53 20.67
N GLN A 107 5.13 12.05 21.84
CA GLN A 107 4.29 11.91 23.05
C GLN A 107 4.48 13.02 24.10
N ASP A 108 4.72 14.28 23.70
CA ASP A 108 4.58 15.41 24.65
C ASP A 108 3.16 15.98 24.62
N LYS A 109 2.38 15.61 25.63
CA LYS A 109 0.97 16.01 25.80
C LYS A 109 0.74 17.53 25.97
N ASP A 110 1.79 18.34 26.11
CA ASP A 110 1.69 19.78 26.38
C ASP A 110 2.08 20.69 25.19
N GLN A 111 2.50 20.14 24.04
CA GLN A 111 2.96 20.95 22.88
C GLN A 111 1.86 21.25 21.83
N ASP A 112 0.65 20.71 22.00
CA ASP A 112 -0.46 20.75 21.02
C ASP A 112 -1.17 22.11 20.83
N LYS A 113 -0.64 23.22 21.36
CA LYS A 113 -1.36 24.52 21.39
C LYS A 113 -0.81 25.62 20.49
N ASP A 114 0.30 25.42 19.78
CA ASP A 114 0.89 26.46 18.92
C ASP A 114 1.38 25.91 17.58
N TRP A 115 0.49 25.93 16.60
CA TRP A 115 0.61 25.34 15.25
C TRP A 115 1.69 25.99 14.36
N ASN A 116 2.31 27.07 14.85
CA ASN A 116 3.31 27.86 14.12
C ASN A 116 4.75 27.53 14.52
N LYS A 117 4.96 26.56 15.41
CA LYS A 117 6.29 26.23 15.88
C LYS A 117 6.87 25.05 15.12
N ASP A 118 7.91 25.33 14.34
CA ASP A 118 8.95 24.40 13.88
C ASP A 118 9.66 23.64 15.05
N ASP A 119 9.25 23.82 16.32
CA ASP A 119 9.94 23.32 17.53
C ASP A 119 10.01 21.79 17.64
N ALA A 120 9.25 21.01 16.86
CA ALA A 120 9.27 19.54 16.97
C ALA A 120 10.32 18.86 16.07
N ARG A 121 11.08 19.60 15.27
CA ARG A 121 12.07 19.05 14.33
C ARG A 121 13.50 19.33 14.77
N TYR A 122 14.40 18.41 14.43
CA TYR A 122 15.81 18.48 14.83
C TYR A 122 16.64 19.19 13.77
N ASP A 123 17.53 20.08 14.21
CA ASP A 123 18.50 20.73 13.33
C ASP A 123 19.64 19.79 12.95
N LEU A 124 19.91 18.82 13.83
CA LEU A 124 20.89 17.78 13.62
C LEU A 124 20.35 16.44 14.12
N ILE A 125 20.27 15.47 13.23
CA ILE A 125 20.10 14.06 13.60
C ILE A 125 21.46 13.40 13.44
N ILE A 126 21.93 12.75 14.50
CA ILE A 126 23.14 11.94 14.47
C ILE A 126 22.70 10.48 14.60
N SER A 127 23.06 9.72 13.57
CA SER A 127 22.82 8.30 13.51
C SER A 127 24.06 7.57 14.01
N ASN A 128 23.92 6.96 15.19
CA ASN A 128 24.83 5.98 15.73
C ASN A 128 24.04 4.68 15.91
N PRO A 129 23.61 4.02 14.82
CA PRO A 129 22.52 3.04 14.88
C PRO A 129 22.84 1.93 15.89
N PRO A 130 21.85 1.50 16.69
CA PRO A 130 22.06 0.52 17.74
C PRO A 130 22.50 -0.81 17.14
N VAL A 131 23.47 -1.46 17.79
CA VAL A 131 23.87 -2.82 17.47
C VAL A 131 22.95 -3.78 18.22
N GLN A 132 21.75 -4.07 17.66
CA GLN A 132 20.89 -5.29 17.79
C GLN A 132 19.39 -4.94 17.62
N PRO A 133 18.54 -5.79 16.97
CA PRO A 133 18.47 -7.25 17.21
C PRO A 133 18.51 -8.20 16.01
N TRP A 134 19.00 -9.41 16.30
CA TRP A 134 18.86 -10.66 15.56
C TRP A 134 17.46 -11.26 15.77
N LEU A 135 16.72 -11.61 14.71
CA LEU A 135 15.45 -12.34 14.79
C LEU A 135 15.37 -13.43 13.71
N HIS A 136 15.81 -14.66 14.04
CA HIS A 136 14.93 -15.84 13.95
C HIS A 136 15.48 -17.21 14.42
N THR A 137 16.68 -17.36 15.02
CA THR A 137 17.18 -18.73 15.34
C THR A 137 17.62 -19.09 16.77
N ASP A 138 18.23 -18.26 17.64
CA ASP A 138 18.91 -18.86 18.82
C ASP A 138 18.57 -18.29 20.21
N ILE A 139 17.41 -18.69 20.73
CA ILE A 139 17.13 -18.76 22.18
C ILE A 139 17.87 -19.96 22.84
N ALA A 140 18.50 -20.84 22.05
CA ALA A 140 19.07 -22.11 22.51
C ALA A 140 20.48 -22.01 23.12
N HIS A 141 21.28 -20.96 22.85
CA HIS A 141 22.69 -20.89 23.26
C HIS A 141 23.02 -19.62 24.03
N LYS A 142 22.73 -19.65 25.34
CA LYS A 142 22.93 -18.54 26.29
C LYS A 142 24.41 -18.20 26.54
N GLU A 143 25.32 -19.09 26.16
CA GLU A 143 26.75 -19.04 26.48
C GLU A 143 27.58 -18.22 25.47
N GLU A 144 27.02 -17.90 24.30
CA GLU A 144 27.68 -17.13 23.23
C GLU A 144 27.55 -15.60 23.38
N ARG A 145 26.95 -15.12 24.48
CA ARG A 145 26.61 -13.69 24.68
C ARG A 145 27.72 -12.85 25.35
N SER A 146 28.98 -13.27 25.35
CA SER A 146 29.98 -12.73 26.29
C SER A 146 31.15 -11.94 25.70
N ASP A 147 31.29 -11.79 24.38
CA ASP A 147 32.37 -10.95 23.83
C ASP A 147 31.82 -9.66 23.22
N ALA A 148 31.99 -8.55 23.94
CA ALA A 148 31.72 -7.19 23.44
C ALA A 148 32.50 -6.88 22.15
N GLY A 149 33.55 -7.67 21.90
CA GLY A 149 34.35 -7.70 20.69
C GLY A 149 33.68 -8.31 19.46
N ASP A 150 32.38 -8.67 19.46
CA ASP A 150 31.61 -9.12 18.26
C ASP A 150 30.52 -8.12 17.77
N TRP A 151 30.41 -6.97 18.44
CA TRP A 151 29.29 -6.02 18.27
C TRP A 151 29.62 -4.86 17.31
N ASN A 152 30.75 -4.86 16.62
CA ASN A 152 31.18 -3.67 15.86
C ASN A 152 30.58 -3.51 14.47
N GLU A 153 29.80 -4.47 13.98
CA GLU A 153 29.29 -4.41 12.61
C GLU A 153 27.84 -4.83 12.48
N ALA A 154 27.00 -3.88 12.07
CA ALA A 154 25.68 -4.14 11.55
C ALA A 154 25.75 -5.21 10.43
N GLY A 155 25.19 -6.38 10.71
CA GLY A 155 24.95 -7.43 9.73
C GLY A 155 23.96 -7.00 8.64
N ALA A 156 23.42 -7.98 7.90
CA ALA A 156 22.29 -7.73 7.00
C ALA A 156 21.11 -7.04 7.73
N ASP A 157 20.92 -7.31 9.02
CA ASP A 157 19.84 -6.76 9.84
C ASP A 157 20.10 -5.34 10.34
N GLY A 158 21.34 -5.01 10.74
CA GLY A 158 21.68 -3.65 11.15
C GLY A 158 21.61 -2.66 9.99
N ARG A 159 21.76 -3.15 8.76
CA ARG A 159 21.51 -2.37 7.55
C ARG A 159 20.05 -1.96 7.40
N LEU A 160 19.09 -2.80 7.79
CA LEU A 160 17.66 -2.46 7.75
C LEU A 160 17.35 -1.27 8.66
N VAL A 161 18.01 -1.20 9.82
CA VAL A 161 17.89 -0.08 10.76
C VAL A 161 18.44 1.21 10.16
N LEU A 162 19.62 1.15 9.53
CA LEU A 162 20.22 2.31 8.85
C LEU A 162 19.37 2.76 7.66
N ASP A 163 18.83 1.83 6.86
CA ASP A 163 17.99 2.13 5.69
C ASP A 163 16.68 2.79 6.09
N ALA A 164 16.04 2.26 7.14
CA ALA A 164 14.86 2.89 7.73
C ALA A 164 15.16 4.28 8.28
N LEU A 165 16.28 4.44 8.99
CA LEU A 165 16.69 5.72 9.54
C LEU A 165 16.91 6.75 8.45
N ILE A 166 17.64 6.39 7.40
CA ILE A 166 17.85 7.25 6.23
C ILE A 166 16.50 7.57 5.58
N GLY A 167 15.64 6.59 5.36
CA GLY A 167 14.33 6.80 4.72
C GLY A 167 13.39 7.72 5.48
N GLU A 168 13.42 7.71 6.82
CA GLU A 168 12.47 8.44 7.68
C GLU A 168 13.01 9.79 8.18
N SER A 169 14.33 9.94 8.33
CA SER A 169 14.95 11.12 8.96
C SER A 169 14.64 12.46 8.27
N HIS A 170 14.38 12.47 6.97
CA HIS A 170 14.01 13.69 6.24
C HIS A 170 12.80 14.43 6.84
N ASP A 171 11.80 13.67 7.33
CA ASP A 171 10.58 14.23 7.88
C ASP A 171 10.80 14.85 9.27
N HIS A 172 11.80 14.37 10.00
CA HIS A 172 12.15 14.81 11.35
C HIS A 172 13.20 15.94 11.39
N LEU A 173 13.82 16.27 10.25
CA LEU A 173 14.77 17.38 10.14
C LEU A 173 14.08 18.74 9.99
N SER A 174 14.65 19.76 10.61
CA SER A 174 14.27 21.16 10.43
C SER A 174 14.62 21.66 9.02
N ASN A 175 14.32 22.92 8.71
CA ASN A 175 14.68 23.50 7.42
C ASN A 175 16.19 23.64 7.31
N ASN A 176 16.79 23.01 6.30
CA ASN A 176 18.24 22.86 6.17
C ASN A 176 18.90 22.05 7.31
N GLY A 177 18.10 21.30 8.07
CA GLY A 177 18.60 20.35 9.05
C GLY A 177 19.49 19.31 8.40
N ALA A 178 20.41 18.76 9.18
CA ALA A 178 21.39 17.81 8.69
C ALA A 178 21.31 16.44 9.38
N LEU A 179 21.52 15.39 8.60
CA LEU A 179 21.78 14.04 9.08
C LEU A 179 23.29 13.81 9.06
N ILE A 180 23.87 13.50 10.21
CA ILE A 180 25.17 12.84 10.30
C ILE A 180 24.91 11.35 10.37
N THR A 181 25.47 10.60 9.42
CA THR A 181 25.44 9.13 9.45
C THR A 181 26.77 8.59 8.96
N SER A 182 27.04 7.32 9.27
CA SER A 182 28.28 6.64 8.90
C SER A 182 27.99 5.40 8.09
N CYS A 183 28.90 5.05 7.19
CA CYS A 183 28.85 3.76 6.51
C CYS A 183 30.26 3.18 6.38
N SER A 184 30.38 1.89 6.67
CA SER A 184 31.56 1.13 6.26
C SER A 184 31.43 0.73 4.79
N THR A 185 32.54 0.30 4.19
CA THR A 185 32.57 -0.27 2.84
C THR A 185 31.57 -1.42 2.65
N ARG A 186 31.19 -2.15 3.71
CA ARG A 186 30.14 -3.18 3.76
C ARG A 186 28.71 -2.65 3.55
N HIS A 187 28.39 -1.46 4.08
CA HIS A 187 27.03 -0.88 4.02
C HIS A 187 26.80 -0.10 2.72
N GLY A 188 27.81 0.06 1.88
CA GLY A 188 27.64 0.49 0.50
C GLY A 188 27.21 1.94 0.33
N HIS A 189 28.17 2.88 0.24
CA HIS A 189 27.94 4.26 -0.25
C HIS A 189 26.91 4.34 -1.39
N GLY A 190 27.08 3.55 -2.47
CA GLY A 190 26.13 3.56 -3.59
C GLY A 190 24.69 3.22 -3.20
N LYS A 191 24.48 2.36 -2.18
CA LYS A 191 23.16 2.07 -1.65
C LYS A 191 22.61 3.21 -0.79
N ILE A 192 23.44 3.88 0.02
CA ILE A 192 23.03 5.11 0.76
C ILE A 192 22.63 6.20 -0.22
N ILE A 193 23.43 6.46 -1.24
CA ILE A 193 23.12 7.43 -2.30
C ILE A 193 21.84 7.03 -3.02
N ALA A 194 21.66 5.75 -3.35
CA ALA A 194 20.44 5.25 -3.95
C ALA A 194 19.21 5.43 -3.04
N LEU A 195 19.36 5.23 -1.72
CA LEU A 195 18.29 5.45 -0.74
C LEU A 195 17.95 6.92 -0.58
N LEU A 196 18.95 7.79 -0.46
CA LEU A 196 18.71 9.23 -0.43
C LEU A 196 18.07 9.70 -1.74
N ASN A 197 18.51 9.20 -2.90
CA ASN A 197 17.85 9.48 -4.19
C ASN A 197 16.43 8.91 -4.26
N ARG A 198 16.18 7.75 -3.66
CA ARG A 198 14.86 7.11 -3.64
C ARG A 198 13.90 7.81 -2.70
N ASP A 199 14.36 8.19 -1.51
CA ASP A 199 13.52 8.59 -0.38
C ASP A 199 13.54 10.12 -0.17
N TRP A 200 14.71 10.76 -0.30
CA TRP A 200 14.88 12.22 -0.24
C TRP A 200 14.87 12.88 -1.62
N LYS A 201 14.97 12.12 -2.73
CA LYS A 201 14.54 12.54 -4.09
C LYS A 201 15.10 13.91 -4.56
N ASP A 202 16.42 14.09 -4.52
CA ASP A 202 17.15 15.33 -4.82
C ASP A 202 17.02 16.47 -3.77
N ASP A 203 16.22 16.29 -2.72
CA ASP A 203 16.12 17.21 -1.58
C ASP A 203 17.23 17.02 -0.57
N TRP A 204 18.42 16.70 -1.05
CA TRP A 204 19.57 16.52 -0.21
C TRP A 204 20.86 16.93 -0.92
N LYS A 205 21.87 17.24 -0.11
CA LYS A 205 23.24 17.31 -0.58
C LYS A 205 24.17 16.81 0.51
N ILE A 206 25.18 16.03 0.13
CA ILE A 206 26.35 15.86 0.97
C ILE A 206 27.05 17.21 1.02
N ILE A 207 27.05 17.84 2.19
CA ILE A 207 27.82 19.07 2.43
C ILE A 207 29.21 18.77 2.95
N HIS A 208 29.44 17.56 3.45
CA HIS A 208 30.76 17.07 3.79
C HIS A 208 30.80 15.53 3.78
N GLU A 209 31.89 14.96 3.26
CA GLU A 209 32.25 13.55 3.41
C GLU A 209 33.71 13.41 3.89
N SER A 210 33.98 12.43 4.75
CA SER A 210 35.35 12.14 5.19
C SER A 210 35.56 10.64 5.34
N GLU A 211 36.68 10.16 4.78
CA GLU A 211 37.11 8.76 4.86
C GLU A 211 38.19 8.60 5.95
N HIS A 212 38.05 7.58 6.79
CA HIS A 212 39.01 7.27 7.85
C HIS A 212 39.38 5.80 7.83
N ALA A 213 40.68 5.52 7.92
CA ALA A 213 41.18 4.16 7.95
C ALA A 213 40.77 3.48 9.25
N ILE A 214 40.33 2.24 9.14
CA ILE A 214 39.98 1.36 10.26
C ILE A 214 41.25 1.00 11.03
N ASP A 215 41.25 1.17 12.36
CA ASP A 215 42.38 0.77 13.22
C ASP A 215 42.41 -0.76 13.36
N GLU A 216 43.51 -1.39 12.91
CA GLU A 216 43.73 -2.84 12.99
C GLU A 216 43.75 -3.35 14.45
N ASN A 217 44.13 -2.52 15.41
CA ASN A 217 44.12 -2.88 16.83
C ASN A 217 42.71 -3.00 17.40
N TYR A 218 41.73 -2.35 16.75
CA TYR A 218 40.34 -2.31 17.20
C TYR A 218 39.44 -3.28 16.41
N HIS A 219 39.75 -3.53 15.14
CA HIS A 219 38.93 -4.36 14.24
C HIS A 219 39.57 -5.69 13.84
N GLY A 220 40.76 -6.00 14.37
CA GLY A 220 41.54 -7.23 14.14
C GLY A 220 40.75 -8.53 14.01
N PRO A 221 39.82 -8.85 14.95
CA PRO A 221 39.06 -10.11 14.94
C PRO A 221 38.11 -10.27 13.74
N TYR A 222 37.66 -9.17 13.13
CA TYR A 222 36.61 -9.19 12.11
C TYR A 222 37.15 -9.16 10.67
N LEU A 223 38.41 -8.77 10.50
CA LEU A 223 39.06 -8.62 9.20
C LEU A 223 38.92 -9.88 8.32
N LEU A 224 39.07 -11.07 8.90
CA LEU A 224 38.94 -12.35 8.17
C LEU A 224 37.49 -12.63 7.71
N ALA A 225 36.50 -12.32 8.56
CA ALA A 225 35.09 -12.47 8.21
C ALA A 225 34.67 -11.49 7.11
N TRP A 226 35.15 -10.24 7.18
CA TRP A 226 34.88 -9.23 6.16
C TRP A 226 35.50 -9.60 4.82
N GLN A 227 36.71 -10.17 4.82
CA GLN A 227 37.36 -10.69 3.60
C GLN A 227 36.53 -11.81 2.94
N ALA A 228 35.96 -12.72 3.73
CA ALA A 228 35.14 -13.82 3.21
C ALA A 228 33.80 -13.36 2.64
N MET A 229 33.14 -12.38 3.28
CA MET A 229 31.84 -11.85 2.84
C MET A 229 31.95 -10.94 1.61
N GLN A 230 33.02 -10.13 1.51
CA GLN A 230 33.26 -9.30 0.32
C GLN A 230 33.50 -10.11 -0.95
N ALA A 231 34.13 -11.29 -0.82
CA ALA A 231 34.27 -12.22 -1.94
C ALA A 231 32.91 -12.73 -2.46
N ALA A 232 31.86 -12.71 -1.63
CA ALA A 232 30.50 -13.10 -2.01
C ALA A 232 29.69 -11.95 -2.65
N ASP A 233 29.91 -10.70 -2.22
CA ASP A 233 29.10 -9.54 -2.63
C ASP A 233 29.67 -8.74 -3.81
N ASN A 234 30.90 -9.04 -4.26
CA ASN A 234 31.56 -8.36 -5.38
C ASN A 234 31.70 -6.81 -5.21
N ASP A 235 31.72 -6.30 -3.97
CA ASP A 235 31.81 -4.87 -3.65
C ASP A 235 33.27 -4.36 -3.69
N LEU A 236 33.47 -3.18 -4.28
CA LEU A 236 34.68 -2.75 -4.99
C LEU A 236 35.71 -1.97 -4.15
N ARG A 237 35.79 -2.14 -2.83
CA ARG A 237 36.49 -1.16 -1.96
C ARG A 237 37.52 -1.70 -0.97
N VAL A 238 38.36 -2.64 -1.41
CA VAL A 238 39.71 -2.78 -0.83
C VAL A 238 40.68 -1.99 -1.71
N TYR A 239 40.87 -0.71 -1.39
CA TYR A 239 41.85 0.11 -2.10
C TYR A 239 43.24 -0.18 -1.56
N ARG A 240 44.04 -0.86 -2.39
CA ARG A 240 45.47 -0.97 -2.23
C ARG A 240 46.10 0.35 -2.67
N ILE A 241 47.14 0.76 -1.96
CA ILE A 241 47.95 1.91 -2.36
C ILE A 241 49.31 1.38 -2.85
N ASP A 242 49.69 1.75 -4.08
CA ASP A 242 51.01 1.40 -4.61
C ASP A 242 52.09 2.43 -4.21
N ALA A 243 53.34 2.18 -4.56
CA ALA A 243 54.47 3.08 -4.28
C ALA A 243 54.34 4.50 -4.87
N ARG A 244 53.38 4.73 -5.76
CA ARG A 244 53.08 6.04 -6.34
C ARG A 244 51.84 6.68 -5.72
N ARG A 245 51.36 6.15 -4.59
CA ARG A 245 50.16 6.56 -3.87
C ARG A 245 48.87 6.44 -4.68
N ARG A 246 48.84 5.62 -5.74
CA ARG A 246 47.64 5.39 -6.54
C ARG A 246 46.75 4.38 -5.83
N ARG A 247 45.46 4.71 -5.70
CA ARG A 247 44.44 3.80 -5.17
C ARG A 247 44.01 2.83 -6.26
N PHE A 248 44.06 1.54 -5.99
CA PHE A 248 43.60 0.52 -6.93
C PHE A 248 42.99 -0.69 -6.21
N ALA A 249 42.07 -1.39 -6.88
CA ALA A 249 41.52 -2.65 -6.42
C ALA A 249 41.77 -3.72 -7.49
N ARG A 250 42.37 -4.86 -7.13
CA ARG A 250 42.52 -6.02 -8.03
C ARG A 250 41.44 -7.03 -7.70
N GLN A 251 40.72 -7.50 -8.71
CA GLN A 251 39.61 -8.43 -8.58
C GLN A 251 39.62 -9.46 -9.70
N ARG A 252 38.79 -10.50 -9.56
CA ARG A 252 38.60 -11.55 -10.56
C ARG A 252 37.14 -11.60 -10.95
N ALA A 253 36.83 -11.46 -12.24
CA ALA A 253 35.48 -11.49 -12.77
C ALA A 253 34.91 -12.92 -12.74
N SER A 254 33.59 -13.05 -12.90
CA SER A 254 32.87 -14.33 -12.88
C SER A 254 33.26 -15.29 -14.00
N ASP A 255 33.85 -14.76 -15.08
CA ASP A 255 34.46 -15.51 -16.19
C ASP A 255 35.91 -15.96 -15.89
N GLY A 256 36.43 -15.63 -14.71
CA GLY A 256 37.75 -16.00 -14.23
C GLY A 256 38.88 -15.05 -14.63
N LEU A 257 38.60 -13.94 -15.32
CA LEU A 257 39.60 -12.95 -15.72
C LEU A 257 39.90 -11.93 -14.63
N ASP A 258 41.17 -11.61 -14.41
CA ASP A 258 41.54 -10.54 -13.48
C ASP A 258 41.22 -9.16 -14.08
N PHE A 259 40.78 -8.25 -13.23
CA PHE A 259 40.62 -6.84 -13.56
C PHE A 259 41.09 -5.93 -12.43
N ILE A 260 41.54 -4.72 -12.80
CA ILE A 260 42.01 -3.70 -11.86
C ILE A 260 41.13 -2.46 -12.00
N LEU A 261 40.57 -1.99 -10.90
CA LEU A 261 39.89 -0.69 -10.83
C LEU A 261 40.84 0.34 -10.25
N THR A 262 40.98 1.48 -10.91
CA THR A 262 41.81 2.60 -10.44
C THR A 262 41.35 3.90 -11.08
N THR A 263 42.05 5.02 -10.84
CA THR A 263 41.85 6.27 -11.55
C THR A 263 43.00 6.53 -12.51
N LEU A 264 42.70 7.08 -13.68
CA LEU A 264 43.71 7.54 -14.64
C LEU A 264 43.47 8.99 -15.02
N LYS A 265 44.57 9.70 -15.25
CA LYS A 265 44.53 11.06 -15.77
C LYS A 265 44.40 11.02 -17.29
N VAL A 266 43.21 11.31 -17.81
CA VAL A 266 42.92 11.38 -19.24
C VAL A 266 42.60 12.84 -19.59
N ALA A 267 43.35 13.42 -20.54
CA ALA A 267 43.24 14.82 -20.93
C ALA A 267 43.27 15.82 -19.74
N GLY A 268 44.08 15.52 -18.71
CA GLY A 268 44.26 16.38 -17.53
C GLY A 268 43.22 16.18 -16.42
N LYS A 269 42.16 15.40 -16.64
CA LYS A 269 41.16 15.05 -15.61
C LYS A 269 41.38 13.63 -15.10
N GLU A 270 41.27 13.42 -13.79
CA GLU A 270 41.23 12.08 -13.21
C GLU A 270 39.85 11.47 -13.44
N ILE A 271 39.81 10.28 -14.03
CA ILE A 271 38.57 9.54 -14.27
C ILE A 271 38.71 8.10 -13.75
N PRO A 272 37.63 7.51 -13.19
CA PRO A 272 37.62 6.12 -12.78
C PRO A 272 37.66 5.20 -14.00
N VAL A 273 38.45 4.15 -13.93
CA VAL A 273 38.71 3.24 -15.04
C VAL A 273 38.83 1.78 -14.60
N ARG A 274 38.49 0.87 -15.51
CA ARG A 274 38.65 -0.58 -15.34
C ARG A 274 39.66 -1.12 -16.33
N PHE A 275 40.71 -1.76 -15.83
CA PHE A 275 41.69 -2.51 -16.59
C PHE A 275 41.24 -3.96 -16.61
N THR A 276 40.87 -4.51 -17.75
CA THR A 276 40.50 -5.93 -17.91
C THR A 276 41.65 -6.67 -18.57
N GLN A 277 42.06 -7.81 -18.01
CA GLN A 277 43.15 -8.58 -18.57
C GLN A 277 42.79 -9.14 -19.94
N THR A 278 43.73 -9.08 -20.88
CA THR A 278 43.61 -9.58 -22.25
C THR A 278 44.89 -10.33 -22.64
N ASP A 279 44.84 -11.07 -23.75
CA ASP A 279 46.01 -11.80 -24.28
C ASP A 279 47.22 -10.91 -24.62
N ARG A 280 47.02 -9.59 -24.74
CA ARG A 280 48.05 -8.61 -25.13
C ARG A 280 48.40 -7.61 -24.03
N GLY A 281 47.83 -7.73 -22.83
CA GLY A 281 48.01 -6.79 -21.73
C GLY A 281 46.70 -6.43 -21.04
N TRP A 282 46.41 -5.14 -20.89
CA TRP A 282 45.21 -4.62 -20.23
C TRP A 282 44.39 -3.75 -21.17
N ARG A 283 43.08 -4.00 -21.24
CA ARG A 283 42.10 -3.08 -21.84
C ARG A 283 41.54 -2.15 -20.77
N ILE A 284 41.66 -0.85 -20.99
CA ILE A 284 41.16 0.18 -20.06
C ILE A 284 39.82 0.70 -20.57
N THR A 285 38.77 0.57 -19.76
CA THR A 285 37.46 1.16 -20.05
C THR A 285 37.09 2.22 -19.01
N ASP A 286 36.25 3.18 -19.39
CA ASP A 286 35.67 4.14 -18.45
C ASP A 286 34.51 3.53 -17.63
N ALA A 287 33.83 4.36 -16.83
CA ALA A 287 32.68 3.93 -16.03
C ALA A 287 31.45 3.51 -16.86
N HIS A 288 31.40 3.85 -18.15
CA HIS A 288 30.33 3.47 -19.07
C HIS A 288 30.67 2.22 -19.89
N GLY A 289 31.87 1.66 -19.72
CA GLY A 289 32.36 0.50 -20.45
C GLY A 289 32.97 0.82 -21.80
N GLU A 290 33.15 2.10 -22.15
CA GLU A 290 33.82 2.50 -23.38
C GLU A 290 35.33 2.31 -23.25
N THR A 291 35.96 1.73 -24.28
CA THR A 291 37.40 1.49 -24.27
C THR A 291 38.16 2.80 -24.48
N ILE A 292 38.93 3.20 -23.47
CA ILE A 292 39.79 4.38 -23.52
C ILE A 292 41.07 4.06 -24.30
N ARG A 293 41.73 2.93 -23.97
CA ARG A 293 42.96 2.44 -24.62
C ARG A 293 43.34 1.03 -24.14
N GLU A 294 44.19 0.35 -24.91
CA GLU A 294 44.85 -0.91 -24.50
C GLU A 294 46.34 -0.65 -24.24
N ILE A 295 46.88 -1.28 -23.19
CA ILE A 295 48.27 -1.08 -22.74
C ILE A 295 48.94 -2.43 -22.43
N PRO A 296 50.28 -2.57 -22.56
CA PRO A 296 50.99 -3.79 -22.18
C PRO A 296 50.98 -4.02 -20.66
N SER A 297 51.23 -5.26 -20.22
CA SER A 297 51.12 -5.71 -18.82
C SER A 297 52.05 -4.99 -17.84
N ASP A 298 53.20 -4.50 -18.32
CA ASP A 298 54.24 -3.81 -17.57
C ASP A 298 54.15 -2.28 -17.65
N HIS A 299 53.10 -1.76 -18.30
CA HIS A 299 52.95 -0.33 -18.52
C HIS A 299 52.89 0.44 -17.19
N PRO A 300 53.54 1.62 -17.06
CA PRO A 300 53.63 2.36 -15.80
C PRO A 300 52.29 2.73 -15.15
N ASP A 301 51.23 2.79 -15.95
CA ASP A 301 49.85 3.08 -15.50
C ASP A 301 49.15 1.88 -14.85
N VAL A 302 49.66 0.66 -15.05
CA VAL A 302 49.23 -0.51 -14.31
C VAL A 302 49.68 -0.34 -12.85
N PRO A 303 48.78 -0.44 -11.87
CA PRO A 303 49.16 -0.34 -10.46
C PRO A 303 50.13 -1.44 -10.03
N GLY A 304 51.16 -1.07 -9.28
CA GLY A 304 52.20 -1.98 -8.78
C GLY A 304 51.73 -2.93 -7.66
N PRO A 305 52.64 -3.66 -6.99
CA PRO A 305 52.31 -4.38 -5.77
C PRO A 305 51.84 -3.42 -4.67
N ALA A 306 50.90 -3.88 -3.84
CA ALA A 306 50.36 -3.09 -2.74
C ALA A 306 51.43 -2.84 -1.67
N LEU A 307 51.54 -1.59 -1.20
CA LEU A 307 52.36 -1.25 -0.04
C LEU A 307 51.59 -1.31 1.27
N THR A 308 50.28 -1.02 1.24
CA THR A 308 49.36 -1.16 2.37
C THR A 308 47.96 -1.58 1.89
N GLU A 309 47.23 -2.30 2.73
CA GLU A 309 45.80 -2.61 2.56
C GLU A 309 45.04 -1.86 3.66
N HIS A 310 44.13 -0.95 3.30
CA HIS A 310 43.34 -0.20 4.27
C HIS A 310 41.84 -0.32 3.99
N TRP A 311 41.09 -0.49 5.07
CA TRP A 311 39.64 -0.43 5.10
C TRP A 311 39.22 0.97 5.58
N TYR A 312 38.08 1.48 5.13
CA TYR A 312 37.64 2.84 5.46
C TYR A 312 36.20 2.90 5.96
N TYR A 313 35.95 3.74 6.96
CA TYR A 313 34.62 4.31 7.24
C TYR A 313 34.47 5.63 6.49
N THR A 314 33.29 5.87 5.92
CA THR A 314 32.90 7.18 5.42
C THR A 314 31.81 7.76 6.32
N TYR A 315 32.03 8.97 6.83
CA TYR A 315 31.01 9.75 7.52
C TYR A 315 30.42 10.78 6.55
N TYR A 316 29.09 10.86 6.50
CA TYR A 316 28.36 11.84 5.70
C TYR A 316 27.70 12.87 6.60
N LEU A 317 27.80 14.13 6.18
CA LEU A 317 26.92 15.21 6.62
C LEU A 317 25.98 15.55 5.45
N ILE A 318 24.73 15.13 5.57
CA ILE A 318 23.69 15.27 4.53
C ILE A 318 22.70 16.33 4.96
N GLN A 319 22.48 17.36 4.14
CA GLN A 319 21.55 18.45 4.43
C GLN A 319 20.27 18.33 3.60
N ALA A 320 19.10 18.44 4.23
CA ALA A 320 17.81 18.46 3.54
C ALA A 320 17.56 19.79 2.79
N ARG A 321 16.89 19.76 1.63
CA ARG A 321 16.50 20.95 0.84
C ARG A 321 14.98 21.13 0.82
N LYS A 322 14.48 22.19 1.45
CA LYS A 322 13.07 22.58 1.43
C LYS A 322 12.90 23.93 0.75
N ARG A 323 11.82 24.11 0.00
CA ARG A 323 11.40 25.43 -0.51
C ARG A 323 10.40 26.06 0.46
N GLN A 324 10.40 27.38 0.52
CA GLN A 324 9.36 28.11 1.24
C GLN A 324 8.23 28.50 0.29
N GLU A 325 6.99 28.30 0.72
CA GLU A 325 5.79 28.86 0.10
C GLU A 325 4.98 29.64 1.14
N LYS A 326 4.17 30.58 0.67
CA LYS A 326 3.35 31.44 1.51
C LYS A 326 1.92 31.42 1.03
N ASP A 327 0.99 31.24 1.96
CA ASP A 327 -0.45 31.43 1.73
C ASP A 327 -1.01 32.50 2.68
N ALA A 328 -2.33 32.61 2.73
CA ALA A 328 -3.01 33.57 3.60
C ALA A 328 -2.77 33.30 5.11
N LEU A 329 -2.33 32.10 5.49
CA LEU A 329 -2.07 31.72 6.89
C LEU A 329 -0.60 31.90 7.30
N GLY A 330 0.28 32.20 6.35
CA GLY A 330 1.70 32.43 6.58
C GLY A 330 2.58 31.52 5.74
N ASP A 331 3.85 31.45 6.13
CA ASP A 331 4.87 30.69 5.42
C ASP A 331 4.93 29.24 5.93
N LEU A 332 5.19 28.26 5.06
CA LEU A 332 5.34 26.85 5.44
C LEU A 332 6.38 26.14 4.55
N PRO A 333 7.41 25.49 5.13
CA PRO A 333 8.40 24.78 4.35
C PRO A 333 7.84 23.49 3.73
N ILE A 334 8.23 23.24 2.48
CA ILE A 334 7.78 22.12 1.64
C ILE A 334 9.01 21.42 1.05
N PRO A 335 9.03 20.08 0.93
CA PRO A 335 10.05 19.40 0.14
C PRO A 335 10.20 20.04 -1.25
N SER A 336 11.40 20.17 -1.77
CA SER A 336 11.62 20.84 -3.07
C SER A 336 11.37 19.89 -4.24
N ASP A 337 11.37 18.58 -4.02
CA ASP A 337 11.18 17.55 -5.03
C ASP A 337 9.70 17.34 -5.40
N VAL A 338 8.78 17.64 -4.48
CA VAL A 338 7.34 17.47 -4.70
C VAL A 338 6.72 18.58 -5.54
N TYR A 339 5.73 18.24 -6.37
CA TYR A 339 4.95 19.21 -7.12
C TYR A 339 3.81 19.84 -6.32
N TYR A 340 3.38 19.27 -5.20
CA TYR A 340 2.33 19.89 -4.38
C TYR A 340 2.86 21.10 -3.61
N GLY A 341 1.98 22.00 -3.19
CA GLY A 341 2.30 23.25 -2.52
C GLY A 341 1.81 23.33 -1.07
N ILE A 342 1.76 24.56 -0.56
CA ILE A 342 1.48 24.85 0.85
C ILE A 342 0.11 24.35 1.30
N HIS A 343 -0.92 24.45 0.46
CA HIS A 343 -2.27 24.00 0.84
C HIS A 343 -2.30 22.48 1.02
N THR A 344 -1.61 21.75 0.14
CA THR A 344 -1.46 20.30 0.28
C THR A 344 -0.69 19.93 1.53
N GLU A 345 0.43 20.61 1.81
CA GLU A 345 1.23 20.28 2.99
C GLU A 345 0.45 20.54 4.30
N ARG A 346 -0.36 21.60 4.36
CA ARG A 346 -1.29 21.83 5.47
C ARG A 346 -2.33 20.71 5.56
N GLY A 347 -2.97 20.34 4.45
CA GLY A 347 -3.94 19.25 4.41
C GLY A 347 -3.35 17.91 4.85
N ARG A 348 -2.16 17.56 4.36
CA ARG A 348 -1.42 16.36 4.74
C ARG A 348 -1.15 16.31 6.24
N ARG A 349 -0.76 17.42 6.86
CA ARG A 349 -0.52 17.52 8.31
C ARG A 349 -1.81 17.46 9.13
N ASN A 350 -2.84 18.20 8.73
CA ASN A 350 -4.07 18.34 9.50
C ASN A 350 -4.94 17.08 9.51
N PHE A 351 -4.86 16.26 8.46
CA PHE A 351 -5.77 15.14 8.24
C PHE A 351 -5.06 13.78 8.26
N ALA A 352 -3.90 13.66 8.90
CA ALA A 352 -3.09 12.43 8.99
C ALA A 352 -3.70 11.34 9.91
N VAL A 353 -4.96 10.96 9.67
CA VAL A 353 -5.73 10.02 10.50
C VAL A 353 -5.81 8.60 9.91
N SER A 354 -5.55 8.45 8.60
CA SER A 354 -5.53 7.18 7.89
C SER A 354 -4.27 7.09 7.02
N ARG A 355 -3.89 5.86 6.66
CA ARG A 355 -2.80 5.61 5.69
C ARG A 355 -3.24 5.79 4.24
N ASP A 356 -4.55 5.75 3.97
CA ASP A 356 -5.08 5.91 2.62
C ASP A 356 -5.01 7.38 2.18
N THR A 357 -4.30 7.63 1.09
CA THR A 357 -4.16 8.94 0.46
C THR A 357 -4.91 9.03 -0.86
N ILE A 358 -5.12 10.25 -1.36
CA ILE A 358 -5.65 10.45 -2.72
C ILE A 358 -4.72 9.80 -3.77
N GLY A 359 -3.41 9.76 -3.50
CA GLY A 359 -2.40 9.03 -4.27
C GLY A 359 -2.71 7.55 -4.53
N ASP A 360 -3.47 6.91 -3.62
CA ASP A 360 -3.81 5.49 -3.70
C ASP A 360 -5.08 5.23 -4.52
N TRP A 361 -5.75 6.29 -4.99
CA TRP A 361 -7.02 6.22 -5.72
C TRP A 361 -6.87 6.71 -7.17
N PRO A 362 -6.31 5.87 -8.06
CA PRO A 362 -5.90 6.28 -9.40
C PRO A 362 -7.06 6.75 -10.27
N ASN A 363 -8.24 6.12 -10.19
CA ASN A 363 -9.42 6.55 -10.93
C ASN A 363 -9.87 7.96 -10.52
N TYR A 364 -9.78 8.29 -9.23
CA TYR A 364 -10.17 9.62 -8.74
C TYR A 364 -9.17 10.70 -9.18
N LEU A 365 -7.87 10.42 -9.07
CA LEU A 365 -6.82 11.31 -9.58
C LEU A 365 -6.93 11.54 -11.09
N ARG A 366 -7.18 10.47 -11.86
CA ARG A 366 -7.37 10.54 -13.31
C ARG A 366 -8.55 11.45 -13.65
N CYS A 367 -9.68 11.30 -12.97
CA CYS A 367 -10.87 12.13 -13.19
C CYS A 367 -10.64 13.60 -12.80
N LEU A 368 -9.94 13.87 -11.69
CA LEU A 368 -9.54 15.23 -11.32
C LEU A 368 -8.68 15.86 -12.41
N ALA A 369 -7.68 15.15 -12.92
CA ALA A 369 -6.80 15.64 -13.98
C ALA A 369 -7.54 15.86 -15.32
N MET A 370 -8.43 14.95 -15.72
CA MET A 370 -9.29 15.10 -16.91
C MET A 370 -10.15 16.37 -16.82
N LEU A 371 -10.73 16.64 -15.66
CA LEU A 371 -11.50 17.87 -15.41
C LEU A 371 -10.64 19.12 -15.52
N LYS A 372 -9.44 19.10 -14.94
CA LYS A 372 -8.50 20.23 -15.02
C LYS A 372 -8.01 20.50 -16.44
N LYS A 373 -7.78 19.45 -17.23
CA LYS A 373 -7.47 19.56 -18.66
C LYS A 373 -8.63 20.19 -19.43
N ALA A 374 -9.84 19.67 -19.26
CA ALA A 374 -11.04 20.21 -19.92
C ALA A 374 -11.30 21.69 -19.54
N ALA A 375 -11.11 22.04 -18.27
CA ALA A 375 -11.24 23.42 -17.79
C ALA A 375 -10.18 24.34 -18.39
N ALA A 376 -8.92 23.89 -18.51
CA ALA A 376 -7.85 24.67 -19.14
C ALA A 376 -8.14 24.93 -20.63
N LEU A 377 -8.55 23.89 -21.38
CA LEU A 377 -8.96 24.03 -22.80
C LEU A 377 -10.12 25.02 -22.96
N THR A 378 -11.15 24.87 -22.12
CA THR A 378 -12.33 25.74 -22.14
C THR A 378 -11.97 27.19 -21.83
N ASN A 379 -11.18 27.42 -20.79
CA ASN A 379 -10.76 28.75 -20.38
C ASN A 379 -9.84 29.41 -21.44
N ALA A 380 -9.04 28.63 -22.16
CA ALA A 380 -8.25 29.15 -23.28
C ALA A 380 -9.14 29.58 -24.46
N GLU A 381 -10.14 28.78 -24.80
CA GLU A 381 -11.06 29.06 -25.92
C GLU A 381 -11.88 30.34 -25.69
N ILE A 382 -12.29 30.60 -24.45
CA ILE A 382 -12.99 31.85 -24.10
C ILE A 382 -12.06 33.04 -23.86
N GLY A 383 -10.74 32.85 -23.98
CA GLY A 383 -9.72 33.88 -23.78
C GLY A 383 -9.49 34.28 -22.32
N ALA A 384 -9.88 33.43 -21.36
CA ALA A 384 -9.69 33.68 -19.93
C ALA A 384 -8.27 33.36 -19.43
N ILE A 385 -7.60 32.39 -20.07
CA ILE A 385 -6.18 32.08 -19.82
C ILE A 385 -5.42 32.04 -21.15
N GLU A 386 -4.13 32.39 -21.13
CA GLU A 386 -3.31 32.39 -22.33
C GLU A 386 -3.08 30.97 -22.88
N PRO A 387 -3.07 30.77 -24.23
CA PRO A 387 -2.90 29.46 -24.82
C PRO A 387 -1.65 28.68 -24.34
N PRO A 388 -0.45 29.29 -24.18
CA PRO A 388 0.72 28.55 -23.70
C PRO A 388 0.61 28.09 -22.23
N ILE A 389 -0.15 28.83 -21.40
CA ILE A 389 -0.44 28.42 -20.01
C ILE A 389 -1.39 27.22 -20.04
N ALA A 390 -2.45 27.29 -20.84
CA ALA A 390 -3.41 26.21 -21.00
C ALA A 390 -2.74 24.92 -21.51
N GLU A 391 -1.88 25.03 -22.53
CA GLU A 391 -1.12 23.89 -23.09
C GLU A 391 -0.22 23.23 -22.04
N ALA A 392 0.47 24.04 -21.21
CA ALA A 392 1.32 23.52 -20.14
C ALA A 392 0.50 22.80 -19.05
N ILE A 393 -0.67 23.34 -18.67
CA ILE A 393 -1.60 22.69 -17.74
C ILE A 393 -2.13 21.39 -18.34
N CYS A 394 -2.53 21.38 -19.62
CA CYS A 394 -3.01 20.18 -20.30
C CYS A 394 -1.94 19.09 -20.34
N THR A 395 -0.69 19.45 -20.63
CA THR A 395 0.42 18.49 -20.64
C THR A 395 0.68 17.92 -19.24
N ALA A 396 0.66 18.76 -18.20
CA ALA A 396 0.80 18.29 -16.83
C ALA A 396 -0.36 17.37 -16.42
N ALA A 397 -1.59 17.69 -16.85
CA ALA A 397 -2.77 16.87 -16.59
C ALA A 397 -2.68 15.51 -17.31
N ASP A 398 -2.17 15.48 -18.55
CA ASP A 398 -1.92 14.23 -19.28
C ASP A 398 -0.88 13.35 -18.56
N GLU A 399 0.18 13.94 -17.99
CA GLU A 399 1.13 13.19 -17.17
C GLU A 399 0.49 12.58 -15.91
N VAL A 400 -0.51 13.22 -15.30
CA VAL A 400 -1.30 12.62 -14.20
C VAL A 400 -2.23 11.52 -14.72
N ILE A 401 -2.93 11.76 -15.84
CA ILE A 401 -3.86 10.80 -16.45
C ILE A 401 -3.13 9.50 -16.83
N ASP A 402 -1.92 9.62 -17.37
CA ASP A 402 -1.07 8.51 -17.79
C ASP A 402 -0.32 7.83 -16.61
N GLY A 403 -0.48 8.33 -15.37
CA GLY A 403 0.22 7.80 -14.20
C GLY A 403 1.73 8.09 -14.18
N ARG A 404 2.20 9.09 -14.94
CA ARG A 404 3.62 9.52 -14.99
C ARG A 404 4.04 10.39 -13.81
N ILE A 405 3.07 11.02 -13.13
CA ILE A 405 3.30 11.71 -11.85
C ILE A 405 3.05 10.73 -10.71
N ALA A 406 4.10 10.46 -9.92
CA ALA A 406 4.05 9.48 -8.83
C ALA A 406 3.04 9.85 -7.72
N SER A 407 2.43 8.84 -7.10
CA SER A 407 1.41 8.99 -6.04
C SER A 407 1.87 9.83 -4.84
N ARG A 408 3.18 9.88 -4.56
CA ARG A 408 3.77 10.73 -3.51
C ARG A 408 3.44 12.22 -3.63
N HIS A 409 3.09 12.68 -4.84
CA HIS A 409 2.69 14.07 -5.08
C HIS A 409 1.25 14.34 -4.65
N PHE A 410 0.51 13.32 -4.21
CA PHE A 410 -0.88 13.40 -3.77
C PHE A 410 -1.08 12.85 -2.35
N PRO A 411 -0.38 13.39 -1.33
CA PRO A 411 -0.28 12.77 -0.01
C PRO A 411 -1.48 13.07 0.91
N VAL A 412 -2.50 13.80 0.45
CA VAL A 412 -3.65 14.16 1.27
C VAL A 412 -4.41 12.90 1.66
N CYS A 413 -4.71 12.75 2.94
CA CYS A 413 -5.56 11.68 3.44
C CYS A 413 -6.95 11.75 2.79
N VAL A 414 -7.51 10.60 2.41
CA VAL A 414 -8.88 10.52 1.88
C VAL A 414 -9.87 11.15 2.87
N LEU A 415 -9.74 10.82 4.15
CA LEU A 415 -10.57 11.37 5.22
C LEU A 415 -10.04 12.75 5.62
N GLN A 416 -10.63 13.79 5.03
CA GLN A 416 -10.29 15.18 5.28
C GLN A 416 -11.51 16.03 5.59
N GLY A 417 -11.30 17.09 6.38
CA GLY A 417 -12.30 18.12 6.63
C GLY A 417 -12.35 19.19 5.54
N GLY A 418 -13.38 20.05 5.60
CA GLY A 418 -13.51 21.20 4.71
C GLY A 418 -13.96 20.87 3.28
N GLY A 419 -14.80 19.84 3.10
CA GLY A 419 -15.48 19.57 1.82
C GLY A 419 -14.56 19.19 0.66
N GLY A 420 -13.36 18.65 0.93
CA GLY A 420 -12.41 18.22 -0.11
C GLY A 420 -11.47 19.31 -0.63
N VAL A 421 -11.40 20.48 0.01
CA VAL A 421 -10.51 21.58 -0.41
C VAL A 421 -9.05 21.12 -0.52
N SER A 422 -8.55 20.28 0.38
CA SER A 422 -7.15 19.83 0.33
C SER A 422 -6.89 18.96 -0.90
N THR A 423 -7.80 18.05 -1.24
CA THR A 423 -7.72 17.25 -2.49
C THR A 423 -7.73 18.14 -3.73
N HIS A 424 -8.62 19.11 -3.75
CA HIS A 424 -8.76 20.01 -4.89
C HIS A 424 -7.53 20.91 -5.07
N MET A 425 -7.04 21.50 -3.98
CA MET A 425 -5.82 22.29 -4.01
C MET A 425 -4.60 21.44 -4.33
N ASN A 426 -4.58 20.17 -3.91
CA ASN A 426 -3.48 19.28 -4.23
C ASN A 426 -3.31 19.05 -5.72
N ILE A 427 -4.38 18.75 -6.46
CA ILE A 427 -4.27 18.66 -7.92
C ILE A 427 -3.94 20.02 -8.55
N ASN A 428 -4.48 21.14 -8.04
CA ASN A 428 -4.19 22.47 -8.57
C ASN A 428 -2.70 22.84 -8.44
N GLU A 429 -2.11 22.62 -7.26
CA GLU A 429 -0.70 22.92 -6.98
C GLU A 429 0.24 22.01 -7.77
N VAL A 430 -0.08 20.72 -7.86
CA VAL A 430 0.72 19.76 -8.65
C VAL A 430 0.77 20.18 -10.12
N LEU A 431 -0.38 20.45 -10.72
CA LEU A 431 -0.45 20.88 -12.12
C LEU A 431 0.20 22.24 -12.33
N ALA A 432 0.03 23.20 -11.40
CA ALA A 432 0.65 24.51 -11.49
C ALA A 432 2.18 24.42 -11.44
N ASN A 433 2.76 23.71 -10.46
CA ASN A 433 4.20 23.55 -10.35
C ASN A 433 4.79 22.79 -11.54
N ARG A 434 4.12 21.75 -12.02
CA ARG A 434 4.58 21.01 -13.20
C ARG A 434 4.50 21.85 -14.47
N ALA A 435 3.44 22.64 -14.65
CA ALA A 435 3.32 23.57 -15.77
C ALA A 435 4.39 24.68 -15.70
N ASN A 436 4.68 25.23 -14.52
CA ASN A 436 5.78 26.19 -14.36
C ASN A 436 7.12 25.58 -14.70
N GLU A 437 7.43 24.38 -14.19
CA GLU A 437 8.70 23.72 -14.47
C GLU A 437 8.93 23.56 -15.98
N ARG A 438 7.88 23.26 -16.74
CA ARG A 438 7.94 23.19 -18.21
C ARG A 438 8.15 24.56 -18.87
N LEU A 439 7.54 25.62 -18.35
CA LEU A 439 7.57 26.96 -18.95
C LEU A 439 8.76 27.81 -18.51
N THR A 440 9.30 27.58 -17.31
CA THR A 440 10.30 28.43 -16.65
C THR A 440 11.54 27.66 -16.22
N GLY A 441 11.52 26.31 -16.27
CA GLY A 441 12.62 25.45 -15.83
C GLY A 441 12.68 25.21 -14.32
N ARG A 442 11.71 25.70 -13.54
CA ARG A 442 11.66 25.49 -12.08
C ARG A 442 10.23 25.42 -11.54
N LYS A 443 10.07 24.77 -10.38
CA LYS A 443 8.83 24.82 -9.57
C LYS A 443 8.63 26.22 -8.96
N GLY A 444 7.39 26.53 -8.63
CA GLY A 444 6.93 27.85 -8.18
C GLY A 444 5.69 28.30 -8.94
N TYR A 445 5.23 29.52 -8.68
CA TYR A 445 4.04 30.10 -9.30
C TYR A 445 4.34 31.35 -10.12
N ASP A 446 5.51 31.40 -10.77
CA ASP A 446 5.99 32.55 -11.54
C ASP A 446 5.07 32.88 -12.74
N ARG A 447 4.58 31.86 -13.44
CA ARG A 447 3.78 32.00 -14.65
C ARG A 447 2.42 31.31 -14.57
N VAL A 448 2.34 30.15 -13.90
CA VAL A 448 1.08 29.43 -13.68
C VAL A 448 0.75 29.43 -12.20
N HIS A 449 -0.44 29.88 -11.84
CA HIS A 449 -0.87 30.01 -10.44
C HIS A 449 -2.02 29.01 -10.18
N PRO A 450 -2.02 28.27 -9.05
CA PRO A 450 -3.02 27.25 -8.78
C PRO A 450 -4.45 27.80 -8.75
N PHE A 451 -4.63 29.05 -8.29
CA PHE A 451 -5.95 29.70 -8.27
C PHE A 451 -6.31 30.37 -9.59
N ASP A 452 -5.43 31.25 -10.09
CA ASP A 452 -5.77 32.17 -11.19
C ASP A 452 -5.74 31.49 -12.56
N HIS A 453 -5.14 30.30 -12.66
CA HIS A 453 -5.01 29.58 -13.92
C HIS A 453 -5.61 28.17 -13.83
N VAL A 454 -5.08 27.32 -12.94
CA VAL A 454 -5.53 25.91 -12.87
C VAL A 454 -6.97 25.79 -12.35
N ASN A 455 -7.34 26.64 -11.39
CA ASN A 455 -8.67 26.69 -10.80
C ASN A 455 -9.60 27.76 -11.39
N TYR A 456 -9.23 28.40 -12.50
CA TYR A 456 -10.07 29.44 -13.09
C TYR A 456 -11.46 28.88 -13.47
N SER A 457 -12.53 29.65 -13.23
CA SER A 457 -13.94 29.27 -13.42
C SER A 457 -14.45 28.09 -12.57
N GLN A 458 -13.75 27.70 -11.49
CA GLN A 458 -14.06 26.49 -10.72
C GLN A 458 -14.14 26.73 -9.21
N SER A 459 -14.86 25.86 -8.51
CA SER A 459 -14.89 25.76 -7.05
C SER A 459 -14.48 24.36 -6.62
N THR A 460 -14.12 24.19 -5.35
CA THR A 460 -13.99 22.84 -4.78
C THR A 460 -15.30 22.08 -4.87
N ASN A 461 -16.41 22.77 -4.58
CA ASN A 461 -17.70 22.13 -4.39
C ASN A 461 -18.22 21.49 -5.68
N ASP A 462 -17.99 22.09 -6.84
CA ASP A 462 -18.39 21.47 -8.11
C ASP A 462 -17.36 20.49 -8.66
N VAL A 463 -16.06 20.80 -8.55
CA VAL A 463 -14.99 19.94 -9.10
C VAL A 463 -14.84 18.62 -8.35
N VAL A 464 -14.79 18.64 -7.01
CA VAL A 464 -14.58 17.43 -6.19
C VAL A 464 -15.74 16.46 -6.38
N ILE A 465 -16.98 16.97 -6.38
CA ILE A 465 -18.18 16.15 -6.60
C ILE A 465 -18.20 15.60 -8.02
N ALA A 466 -17.94 16.42 -9.03
CA ALA A 466 -17.89 15.97 -10.42
C ALA A 466 -16.82 14.91 -10.65
N ALA A 467 -15.61 15.12 -10.11
CA ALA A 467 -14.51 14.18 -10.20
C ALA A 467 -14.83 12.86 -9.52
N PHE A 468 -15.48 12.91 -8.35
CA PHE A 468 -15.84 11.72 -7.61
C PHE A 468 -16.95 10.93 -8.34
N ARG A 469 -17.96 11.61 -8.90
CA ARG A 469 -18.99 10.95 -9.72
C ARG A 469 -18.38 10.27 -10.94
N LEU A 470 -17.48 10.94 -11.66
CA LEU A 470 -16.74 10.31 -12.77
C LEU A 470 -15.90 9.11 -12.29
N ALA A 471 -15.22 9.21 -11.16
CA ALA A 471 -14.45 8.11 -10.59
C ALA A 471 -15.35 6.92 -10.22
N MET A 472 -16.54 7.18 -9.65
CA MET A 472 -17.53 6.14 -9.36
C MET A 472 -18.04 5.46 -10.62
N HIS A 473 -18.22 6.17 -11.74
CA HIS A 473 -18.53 5.53 -13.02
C HIS A 473 -17.46 4.50 -13.40
N LEU A 474 -16.18 4.86 -13.27
CA LEU A 474 -15.06 3.95 -13.56
C LEU A 474 -15.02 2.77 -12.57
N GLU A 475 -15.13 3.02 -11.26
CA GLU A 475 -15.13 1.95 -10.25
C GLU A 475 -16.27 0.95 -10.43
N LEU A 476 -17.47 1.44 -10.76
CA LEU A 476 -18.63 0.60 -11.04
C LEU A 476 -18.43 -0.23 -12.33
N THR A 477 -17.85 0.37 -13.37
CA THR A 477 -17.55 -0.34 -14.62
C THR A 477 -16.51 -1.44 -14.39
N ASP A 478 -15.45 -1.15 -13.65
CA ASP A 478 -14.43 -2.15 -13.28
C ASP A 478 -15.03 -3.28 -12.43
N LEU A 479 -15.91 -2.95 -11.48
CA LEU A 479 -16.63 -3.93 -10.67
C LEU A 479 -17.55 -4.81 -11.52
N ILE A 480 -18.26 -4.24 -12.50
CA ILE A 480 -19.10 -5.00 -13.42
C ILE A 480 -18.26 -6.03 -14.20
N VAL A 481 -17.08 -5.64 -14.69
CA VAL A 481 -16.16 -6.58 -15.36
C VAL A 481 -15.76 -7.72 -14.43
N ALA A 482 -15.44 -7.43 -13.17
CA ALA A 482 -15.11 -8.46 -12.18
C ALA A 482 -16.29 -9.40 -11.85
N LEU A 483 -17.51 -8.85 -11.75
CA LEU A 483 -18.72 -9.65 -11.52
C LEU A 483 -19.09 -10.53 -12.72
N ARG A 484 -18.80 -10.10 -13.96
CA ARG A 484 -19.02 -10.93 -15.16
C ARG A 484 -18.16 -12.19 -15.15
N ILE A 485 -16.94 -12.14 -14.61
CA ILE A 485 -16.10 -13.34 -14.44
C ILE A 485 -16.81 -14.37 -13.53
N LEU A 486 -17.50 -13.88 -12.48
CA LEU A 486 -18.29 -14.75 -11.60
C LEU A 486 -19.58 -15.22 -12.28
N GLU A 487 -20.25 -14.35 -13.02
CA GLU A 487 -21.44 -14.67 -13.84
C GLU A 487 -21.14 -15.83 -14.79
N ASP A 488 -20.06 -15.75 -15.57
CA ASP A 488 -19.65 -16.77 -16.55
C ASP A 488 -19.43 -18.14 -15.88
N VAL A 489 -18.75 -18.16 -14.73
CA VAL A 489 -18.48 -19.41 -14.00
C VAL A 489 -19.76 -20.00 -13.42
N LEU A 490 -20.66 -19.16 -12.87
CA LEU A 490 -21.94 -19.61 -12.36
C LEU A 490 -22.82 -20.15 -13.50
N GLU A 491 -22.86 -19.51 -14.65
CA GLU A 491 -23.58 -19.99 -15.83
C GLU A 491 -23.07 -21.35 -16.30
N GLN A 492 -21.75 -21.52 -16.39
CA GLN A 492 -21.13 -22.82 -16.71
C GLN A 492 -21.53 -23.91 -15.72
N LYS A 493 -21.55 -23.61 -14.41
CA LYS A 493 -21.96 -24.58 -13.38
C LYS A 493 -23.45 -24.87 -13.39
N THR A 494 -24.29 -23.87 -13.67
CA THR A 494 -25.73 -24.07 -13.89
C THR A 494 -25.99 -25.05 -15.04
N VAL A 495 -25.25 -24.94 -16.15
CA VAL A 495 -25.36 -25.87 -17.28
C VAL A 495 -24.79 -27.24 -16.92
N ALA A 496 -23.60 -27.29 -16.33
CA ALA A 496 -22.92 -28.54 -16.00
C ALA A 496 -23.73 -29.41 -15.02
N TYR A 497 -24.46 -28.78 -14.10
CA TYR A 497 -25.24 -29.48 -13.07
C TYR A 497 -26.74 -29.54 -13.35
N ARG A 498 -27.15 -29.20 -14.59
CA ARG A 498 -28.56 -29.17 -15.00
C ARG A 498 -29.31 -30.43 -14.61
N ASP A 499 -28.69 -31.59 -14.82
CA ASP A 499 -29.30 -32.91 -14.65
C ASP A 499 -28.79 -33.65 -13.41
N VAL A 500 -28.14 -32.94 -12.47
CA VAL A 500 -27.71 -33.53 -11.19
C VAL A 500 -28.76 -33.27 -10.14
N VAL A 501 -29.49 -34.31 -9.74
CA VAL A 501 -30.54 -34.21 -8.72
C VAL A 501 -29.93 -34.21 -7.32
N LYS A 502 -30.52 -33.42 -6.42
CA LYS A 502 -30.20 -33.38 -5.00
C LYS A 502 -31.45 -33.17 -4.15
N LEU A 503 -31.30 -33.41 -2.86
CA LEU A 503 -32.28 -33.06 -1.86
C LEU A 503 -32.23 -31.56 -1.55
N SER A 504 -33.34 -30.84 -1.70
CA SER A 504 -33.42 -29.45 -1.22
C SER A 504 -33.66 -29.39 0.29
N ARG A 505 -33.33 -28.25 0.91
CA ARG A 505 -33.57 -28.02 2.34
C ARG A 505 -34.27 -26.69 2.58
N THR A 506 -35.31 -26.71 3.40
CA THR A 506 -36.00 -25.52 3.91
C THR A 506 -35.97 -25.56 5.42
N CYS A 507 -35.58 -24.46 6.08
CA CYS A 507 -35.33 -24.44 7.54
C CYS A 507 -34.28 -25.48 7.98
N LEU A 508 -33.31 -25.80 7.11
CA LEU A 508 -32.33 -26.88 7.27
C LEU A 508 -32.95 -28.28 7.46
N GLN A 509 -34.23 -28.46 7.11
CA GLN A 509 -34.91 -29.75 7.08
C GLN A 509 -35.07 -30.22 5.64
N ASP A 510 -35.08 -31.54 5.46
CA ASP A 510 -35.27 -32.21 4.18
C ASP A 510 -36.59 -31.78 3.53
N ALA A 511 -36.52 -31.43 2.25
CA ALA A 511 -37.67 -31.03 1.44
C ALA A 511 -37.72 -31.85 0.13
N VAL A 512 -38.33 -31.32 -0.93
CA VAL A 512 -38.47 -32.06 -2.19
C VAL A 512 -37.18 -32.01 -3.04
N PRO A 513 -36.98 -32.95 -3.98
CA PRO A 513 -35.84 -32.92 -4.89
C PRO A 513 -35.81 -31.66 -5.78
N ILE A 514 -34.60 -31.19 -6.07
CA ILE A 514 -34.28 -30.16 -7.09
C ILE A 514 -33.03 -30.59 -7.85
N THR A 515 -32.67 -29.91 -8.93
CA THR A 515 -31.33 -30.08 -9.52
C THR A 515 -30.34 -29.07 -8.96
N LEU A 516 -29.06 -29.45 -8.90
CA LEU A 516 -27.98 -28.51 -8.59
C LEU A 516 -27.91 -27.39 -9.64
N GLY A 517 -28.28 -27.66 -10.89
CA GLY A 517 -28.43 -26.63 -11.92
C GLY A 517 -29.48 -25.57 -11.53
N GLN A 518 -30.63 -25.99 -11.00
CA GLN A 518 -31.65 -25.08 -10.46
C GLN A 518 -31.09 -24.26 -9.29
N GLU A 519 -30.37 -24.89 -8.35
CA GLU A 519 -29.76 -24.20 -7.21
C GLU A 519 -28.71 -23.16 -7.66
N PHE A 520 -27.82 -23.52 -8.58
CA PHE A 520 -26.84 -22.59 -9.14
C PHE A 520 -27.47 -21.48 -9.99
N SER A 521 -28.59 -21.75 -10.67
CA SER A 521 -29.34 -20.69 -11.37
C SER A 521 -29.86 -19.62 -10.41
N ALA A 522 -30.21 -20.02 -9.17
CA ALA A 522 -30.63 -19.11 -8.11
C ALA A 522 -29.45 -18.30 -7.53
N TYR A 523 -28.21 -18.81 -7.63
CA TYR A 523 -26.98 -18.06 -7.32
C TYR A 523 -26.61 -17.07 -8.42
N LEU A 524 -26.81 -17.44 -9.68
CA LEU A 524 -26.55 -16.60 -10.85
C LEU A 524 -27.48 -15.38 -10.91
N ALA A 525 -28.79 -15.58 -10.76
CA ALA A 525 -29.79 -14.54 -11.02
C ALA A 525 -29.60 -13.23 -10.20
N PRO A 526 -29.25 -13.25 -8.90
CA PRO A 526 -28.92 -12.04 -8.14
C PRO A 526 -27.72 -11.28 -8.69
N ILE A 527 -26.69 -11.96 -9.19
CA ILE A 527 -25.50 -11.32 -9.78
C ILE A 527 -25.88 -10.56 -11.05
N GLN A 528 -26.68 -11.19 -11.93
CA GLN A 528 -27.16 -10.55 -13.16
C GLN A 528 -28.04 -9.33 -12.87
N ARG A 529 -28.92 -9.41 -11.87
CA ARG A 529 -29.71 -8.26 -11.40
C ARG A 529 -28.81 -7.15 -10.86
N GLY A 530 -27.81 -7.51 -10.07
CA GLY A 530 -26.81 -6.59 -9.53
C GLY A 530 -26.08 -5.85 -10.63
N ILE A 531 -25.52 -6.55 -11.62
CA ILE A 531 -24.82 -5.96 -12.77
C ILE A 531 -25.69 -4.92 -13.49
N ARG A 532 -26.96 -5.24 -13.76
CA ARG A 532 -27.89 -4.28 -14.41
C ARG A 532 -28.14 -3.03 -13.57
N LEU A 533 -28.21 -3.16 -12.24
CA LEU A 533 -28.36 -2.00 -11.35
C LEU A 533 -27.10 -1.15 -11.33
N LEU A 534 -25.91 -1.77 -11.23
CA LEU A 534 -24.65 -1.05 -11.24
C LEU A 534 -24.45 -0.30 -12.57
N ASP A 535 -24.80 -0.91 -13.70
CA ASP A 535 -24.71 -0.30 -15.03
C ASP A 535 -25.59 0.97 -15.13
N LYS A 536 -26.83 0.88 -14.65
CA LYS A 536 -27.73 2.04 -14.54
C LYS A 536 -27.10 3.17 -13.70
N TYR A 537 -26.55 2.85 -12.53
CA TYR A 537 -25.98 3.87 -11.65
C TYR A 537 -24.67 4.45 -12.19
N ALA A 538 -23.86 3.64 -12.87
CA ALA A 538 -22.65 4.10 -13.56
C ALA A 538 -23.01 5.18 -14.60
N ILE A 539 -24.10 5.01 -15.35
CA ILE A 539 -24.57 6.02 -16.30
C ILE A 539 -25.04 7.29 -15.57
N GLN A 540 -25.79 7.17 -14.46
CA GLN A 540 -26.26 8.32 -13.69
C GLN A 540 -25.11 9.14 -13.06
N CYS A 541 -23.98 8.51 -12.76
CA CYS A 541 -22.77 9.20 -12.34
C CYS A 541 -22.19 10.16 -13.39
N LEU A 542 -22.58 10.05 -14.67
CA LEU A 542 -22.10 10.94 -15.74
C LEU A 542 -22.82 12.30 -15.79
N GLU A 543 -23.85 12.53 -14.97
CA GLU A 543 -24.45 13.85 -14.77
C GLU A 543 -23.64 14.64 -13.72
N LEU A 544 -23.06 15.79 -14.10
CA LEU A 544 -22.06 16.51 -13.30
C LEU A 544 -22.46 17.96 -12.99
N PRO A 545 -22.11 18.48 -11.79
CA PRO A 545 -22.41 19.86 -11.38
C PRO A 545 -21.39 20.90 -11.86
N LEU A 546 -20.62 20.66 -12.92
CA LEU A 546 -19.54 21.58 -13.33
C LEU A 546 -20.07 22.95 -13.75
N GLY A 547 -19.47 24.01 -13.21
CA GLY A 547 -19.92 25.39 -13.41
C GLY A 547 -20.99 25.83 -12.41
N ALA A 548 -21.31 25.01 -11.40
CA ALA A 548 -22.13 25.39 -10.25
C ALA A 548 -21.39 26.34 -9.28
N THR A 549 -20.06 26.29 -9.29
CA THR A 549 -19.16 27.00 -8.39
C THR A 549 -19.45 26.78 -6.91
N ALA A 550 -19.61 27.85 -6.12
CA ALA A 550 -19.62 27.76 -4.67
C ALA A 550 -20.89 27.08 -4.15
N VAL A 551 -22.06 27.43 -4.69
CA VAL A 551 -23.35 27.03 -4.11
C VAL A 551 -24.42 26.69 -5.16
N GLY A 552 -24.08 26.64 -6.45
CA GLY A 552 -25.02 26.29 -7.53
C GLY A 552 -25.42 27.43 -8.45
N THR A 553 -25.07 28.68 -8.11
CA THR A 553 -25.44 29.86 -8.92
C THR A 553 -24.58 30.04 -10.16
N GLY A 554 -23.40 29.42 -10.20
CA GLY A 554 -22.39 29.68 -11.23
C GLY A 554 -21.78 31.07 -11.14
N LEU A 555 -21.77 31.67 -9.94
CA LEU A 555 -21.15 32.97 -9.69
C LEU A 555 -19.69 32.95 -10.15
N GLY A 556 -19.30 33.97 -10.91
CA GLY A 556 -17.92 34.15 -11.40
C GLY A 556 -17.57 33.38 -12.67
N VAL A 557 -18.52 32.65 -13.28
CA VAL A 557 -18.26 31.84 -14.48
C VAL A 557 -18.86 32.48 -15.73
N ASN A 558 -18.06 32.54 -16.80
CA ASN A 558 -18.52 33.00 -18.11
C ASN A 558 -19.62 32.06 -18.66
N ALA A 559 -20.68 32.62 -19.26
CA ALA A 559 -21.75 31.81 -19.84
C ALA A 559 -21.22 30.77 -20.84
N ARG A 560 -20.28 31.16 -21.71
CA ARG A 560 -19.66 30.27 -22.70
C ARG A 560 -18.85 29.15 -22.05
N TYR A 561 -18.26 29.36 -20.87
CA TYR A 561 -17.56 28.28 -20.16
C TYR A 561 -18.51 27.12 -19.87
N ARG A 562 -19.72 27.42 -19.40
CA ARG A 562 -20.73 26.39 -19.07
C ARG A 562 -21.22 25.61 -20.29
N ASP A 563 -21.18 26.23 -21.48
CA ASP A 563 -21.59 25.58 -22.72
C ASP A 563 -20.47 24.72 -23.32
N LEU A 564 -19.21 25.10 -23.09
CA LEU A 564 -18.03 24.48 -23.69
C LEU A 564 -17.35 23.42 -22.81
N ILE A 565 -17.50 23.48 -21.48
CA ILE A 565 -16.82 22.56 -20.55
C ILE A 565 -17.25 21.10 -20.74
N PHE A 566 -18.53 20.84 -21.04
CA PHE A 566 -19.04 19.49 -21.23
C PHE A 566 -18.54 18.84 -22.53
N PRO A 567 -18.59 19.51 -23.70
CA PRO A 567 -17.92 19.03 -24.92
C PRO A 567 -16.43 18.72 -24.71
N HIS A 568 -15.66 19.66 -24.12
CA HIS A 568 -14.23 19.44 -23.86
C HIS A 568 -13.99 18.27 -22.92
N LEU A 569 -14.80 18.13 -21.87
CA LEU A 569 -14.67 17.00 -20.95
C LEU A 569 -15.05 15.67 -21.60
N ALA A 570 -16.05 15.64 -22.48
CA ALA A 570 -16.40 14.45 -23.24
C ALA A 570 -15.23 14.01 -24.14
N ASP A 571 -14.60 14.96 -24.85
CA ASP A 571 -13.45 14.68 -25.71
C ASP A 571 -12.23 14.20 -24.91
N VAL A 572 -11.97 14.81 -23.74
CA VAL A 572 -10.83 14.45 -22.88
C VAL A 572 -11.04 13.10 -22.18
N SER A 573 -12.24 12.83 -21.70
CA SER A 573 -12.54 11.62 -20.92
C SER A 573 -12.91 10.42 -21.77
N GLY A 574 -13.40 10.65 -23.00
CA GLY A 574 -14.04 9.62 -23.83
C GLY A 574 -15.43 9.20 -23.33
N LEU A 575 -16.03 9.94 -22.39
CA LEU A 575 -17.30 9.62 -21.75
C LEU A 575 -18.41 10.60 -22.16
N GLY A 576 -19.64 10.08 -22.28
CA GLY A 576 -20.83 10.89 -22.55
C GLY A 576 -21.32 11.65 -21.31
N VAL A 577 -20.58 12.67 -20.90
CA VAL A 577 -20.91 13.49 -19.72
C VAL A 577 -22.07 14.44 -19.97
N LEU A 578 -22.92 14.62 -18.96
CA LEU A 578 -24.10 15.47 -19.01
C LEU A 578 -24.03 16.55 -17.95
N LYS A 579 -24.59 17.71 -18.29
CA LYS A 579 -24.77 18.81 -17.34
C LYS A 579 -25.94 18.50 -16.42
N SER A 580 -25.72 18.68 -15.12
CA SER A 580 -26.79 18.59 -14.14
C SER A 580 -27.93 19.56 -14.44
N SER A 581 -29.15 19.03 -14.38
CA SER A 581 -30.38 19.82 -14.55
C SER A 581 -30.62 20.81 -13.40
N ASN A 582 -30.07 20.53 -12.21
CA ASN A 582 -30.17 21.40 -11.04
C ASN A 582 -28.87 21.34 -10.22
N PHE A 583 -28.07 22.40 -10.31
CA PHE A 583 -26.81 22.51 -9.57
C PHE A 583 -26.97 22.53 -8.05
N PHE A 584 -28.04 23.15 -7.52
CA PHE A 584 -28.26 23.19 -6.08
C PHE A 584 -28.49 21.79 -5.52
N ASP A 585 -29.32 21.01 -6.21
CA ASP A 585 -29.59 19.61 -5.87
C ASP A 585 -28.30 18.77 -5.90
N SER A 586 -27.52 18.88 -6.96
CA SER A 586 -26.28 18.09 -7.11
C SER A 586 -25.18 18.38 -6.09
N LEU A 587 -25.20 19.57 -5.47
CA LEU A 587 -24.26 19.90 -4.39
C LEU A 587 -24.78 19.46 -3.01
N GLN A 588 -26.10 19.43 -2.82
CA GLN A 588 -26.74 19.18 -1.52
C GLN A 588 -27.06 17.71 -1.29
N ASN A 589 -27.61 17.03 -2.29
CA ASN A 589 -28.22 15.73 -2.14
C ASN A 589 -27.28 14.61 -2.60
N GLY A 590 -27.21 13.55 -1.80
CA GLY A 590 -26.36 12.38 -2.04
C GLY A 590 -27.16 11.08 -2.21
N ASP A 591 -28.45 11.15 -2.57
CA ASP A 591 -29.34 9.98 -2.67
C ASP A 591 -28.86 8.96 -3.71
N LEU A 592 -28.22 9.40 -4.80
CA LEU A 592 -27.56 8.51 -5.75
C LEU A 592 -26.51 7.62 -5.05
N PHE A 593 -25.74 8.18 -4.11
CA PHE A 593 -24.72 7.42 -3.37
C PHE A 593 -25.34 6.40 -2.41
N ILE A 594 -26.50 6.70 -1.80
CA ILE A 594 -27.28 5.71 -1.05
C ILE A 594 -27.76 4.59 -1.99
N GLN A 595 -28.26 4.91 -3.18
CA GLN A 595 -28.74 3.92 -4.14
C GLN A 595 -27.61 2.98 -4.61
N ILE A 596 -26.43 3.54 -4.90
CA ILE A 596 -25.23 2.78 -5.23
C ILE A 596 -24.84 1.88 -4.05
N SER A 597 -24.75 2.44 -2.84
CA SER A 597 -24.41 1.70 -1.62
C SER A 597 -25.38 0.55 -1.36
N GLY A 598 -26.68 0.79 -1.51
CA GLY A 598 -27.72 -0.23 -1.37
C GLY A 598 -27.60 -1.37 -2.39
N ALA A 599 -27.21 -1.07 -3.63
CA ALA A 599 -26.94 -2.09 -4.64
C ALA A 599 -25.68 -2.91 -4.31
N LEU A 600 -24.60 -2.26 -3.87
CA LEU A 600 -23.38 -2.94 -3.42
C LEU A 600 -23.69 -3.86 -2.23
N LYS A 601 -24.47 -3.39 -1.25
CA LYS A 601 -24.96 -4.19 -0.12
C LYS A 601 -25.79 -5.39 -0.58
N SER A 602 -26.72 -5.20 -1.52
CA SER A 602 -27.55 -6.28 -2.05
C SER A 602 -26.72 -7.37 -2.77
N ILE A 603 -25.71 -6.96 -3.55
CA ILE A 603 -24.78 -7.89 -4.19
C ILE A 603 -23.95 -8.63 -3.14
N ALA A 604 -23.34 -7.90 -2.20
CA ALA A 604 -22.48 -8.48 -1.18
C ALA A 604 -23.22 -9.47 -0.26
N THR A 605 -24.45 -9.13 0.15
CA THR A 605 -25.30 -10.05 0.94
C THR A 605 -25.73 -11.29 0.14
N SER A 606 -25.98 -11.16 -1.16
CA SER A 606 -26.26 -12.31 -2.04
C SER A 606 -25.03 -13.23 -2.16
N LEU A 607 -23.83 -12.65 -2.32
CA LEU A 607 -22.57 -13.40 -2.32
C LEU A 607 -22.32 -14.09 -0.98
N SER A 608 -22.62 -13.42 0.14
CA SER A 608 -22.51 -13.99 1.48
C SER A 608 -23.47 -15.16 1.70
N LYS A 609 -24.71 -15.04 1.22
CA LYS A 609 -25.69 -16.15 1.27
C LYS A 609 -25.17 -17.36 0.49
N MET A 610 -24.75 -17.15 -0.76
CA MET A 610 -24.14 -18.21 -1.59
C MET A 610 -22.93 -18.86 -0.91
N ALA A 611 -22.02 -18.05 -0.37
CA ALA A 611 -20.87 -18.54 0.37
C ALA A 611 -21.27 -19.38 1.59
N THR A 612 -22.33 -18.98 2.30
CA THR A 612 -22.86 -19.72 3.45
C THR A 612 -23.43 -21.06 3.02
N ASP A 613 -24.20 -21.10 1.93
CA ASP A 613 -24.72 -22.37 1.39
C ASP A 613 -23.58 -23.30 1.00
N LEU A 614 -22.56 -22.80 0.29
CA LEU A 614 -21.41 -23.63 -0.10
C LEU A 614 -20.68 -24.21 1.11
N ARG A 615 -20.58 -23.47 2.22
CA ARG A 615 -19.98 -23.97 3.47
C ARG A 615 -20.80 -25.09 4.10
N ILE A 616 -22.14 -24.98 4.05
CA ILE A 616 -23.06 -26.00 4.58
C ILE A 616 -23.02 -27.23 3.68
N LEU A 617 -23.12 -27.06 2.36
CA LEU A 617 -23.11 -28.14 1.38
C LEU A 617 -21.77 -28.89 1.35
N SER A 618 -20.67 -28.24 1.74
CA SER A 618 -19.33 -28.83 1.81
C SER A 618 -18.94 -29.38 3.19
N SER A 619 -19.87 -29.47 4.14
CA SER A 619 -19.54 -29.88 5.51
C SER A 619 -19.58 -31.40 5.68
N GLY A 620 -18.48 -32.00 6.18
CA GLY A 620 -18.43 -33.43 6.49
C GLY A 620 -18.55 -34.33 5.27
N ASP A 621 -19.40 -35.37 5.36
CA ASP A 621 -19.81 -36.20 4.22
C ASP A 621 -20.74 -35.37 3.32
N ALA A 622 -20.11 -34.69 2.37
CA ALA A 622 -20.68 -33.52 1.71
C ALA A 622 -21.23 -33.81 0.31
N GLU A 623 -22.32 -33.13 -0.05
CA GLU A 623 -22.86 -33.10 -1.42
C GLU A 623 -21.86 -32.53 -2.43
N ILE A 624 -21.05 -31.56 -1.96
CA ILE A 624 -20.03 -30.92 -2.79
C ILE A 624 -18.67 -30.90 -2.09
N ARG A 625 -17.60 -30.94 -2.89
CA ARG A 625 -16.23 -30.73 -2.44
C ARG A 625 -15.72 -29.41 -3.03
N LEU A 626 -15.27 -28.52 -2.15
CA LEU A 626 -14.65 -27.25 -2.55
C LEU A 626 -13.14 -27.42 -2.76
N PRO A 627 -12.50 -26.66 -3.67
CA PRO A 627 -11.06 -26.69 -3.84
C PRO A 627 -10.27 -26.42 -2.56
N ALA A 628 -9.24 -27.22 -2.31
CA ALA A 628 -8.33 -27.01 -1.19
C ALA A 628 -7.31 -25.91 -1.50
N VAL A 629 -7.53 -24.71 -0.96
CA VAL A 629 -6.67 -23.53 -1.22
C VAL A 629 -5.56 -23.32 -0.19
N GLN A 630 -5.69 -23.91 1.01
CA GLN A 630 -4.69 -23.88 2.08
C GLN A 630 -4.96 -24.98 3.12
N ALA A 631 -3.95 -25.31 3.94
CA ALA A 631 -4.15 -26.16 5.12
C ALA A 631 -5.12 -25.50 6.11
N GLY A 632 -6.13 -26.23 6.55
CA GLY A 632 -7.22 -25.73 7.39
C GLY A 632 -6.96 -25.79 8.90
N SER A 633 -5.87 -26.42 9.33
CA SER A 633 -5.50 -26.47 10.74
C SER A 633 -3.99 -26.66 10.88
N SER A 634 -3.38 -25.93 11.82
CA SER A 634 -2.00 -26.15 12.23
C SER A 634 -1.82 -27.45 13.03
N PHE A 635 -2.91 -28.02 13.57
CA PHE A 635 -2.88 -29.18 14.46
C PHE A 635 -3.49 -30.45 13.87
N MET A 636 -4.51 -30.34 13.00
CA MET A 636 -5.21 -31.48 12.41
C MET A 636 -4.71 -31.74 10.98
N PRO A 637 -3.83 -32.74 10.76
CA PRO A 637 -3.31 -33.04 9.44
C PRO A 637 -4.44 -33.40 8.46
N GLY A 638 -4.38 -32.86 7.25
CA GLY A 638 -5.36 -33.15 6.20
C GLY A 638 -6.69 -32.38 6.29
N LYS A 639 -6.95 -31.61 7.35
CA LYS A 639 -8.15 -30.75 7.42
C LYS A 639 -8.05 -29.61 6.42
N VAL A 640 -9.09 -29.42 5.61
CA VAL A 640 -9.26 -28.28 4.69
C VAL A 640 -10.51 -27.50 5.08
N ASN A 641 -10.41 -26.18 5.17
CA ASN A 641 -11.54 -25.29 5.50
C ASN A 641 -12.03 -24.54 4.26
N PRO A 642 -13.30 -24.12 4.21
CA PRO A 642 -13.87 -23.31 3.15
C PRO A 642 -13.46 -21.82 3.27
N ALA A 643 -12.16 -21.54 3.20
CA ALA A 643 -11.59 -20.22 3.47
C ALA A 643 -12.07 -19.12 2.51
N ILE A 644 -12.29 -19.45 1.22
CA ILE A 644 -12.77 -18.46 0.23
C ILE A 644 -14.23 -18.05 0.51
N PRO A 645 -15.18 -18.98 0.75
CA PRO A 645 -16.50 -18.61 1.28
C PRO A 645 -16.46 -17.75 2.56
N GLU A 646 -15.59 -18.08 3.50
CA GLU A 646 -15.44 -17.29 4.75
C GLU A 646 -14.95 -15.86 4.48
N LEU A 647 -14.06 -15.66 3.50
CA LEU A 647 -13.65 -14.34 3.02
C LEU A 647 -14.85 -13.56 2.45
N MET A 648 -15.69 -14.20 1.64
CA MET A 648 -16.88 -13.55 1.07
C MET A 648 -17.87 -13.10 2.14
N ASN A 649 -18.04 -13.89 3.21
CA ASN A 649 -18.88 -13.49 4.35
C ASN A 649 -18.34 -12.22 5.03
N GLN A 650 -17.03 -12.18 5.32
CA GLN A 650 -16.39 -11.02 5.96
C GLN A 650 -16.50 -9.75 5.13
N ILE A 651 -16.27 -9.85 3.81
CA ILE A 651 -16.42 -8.72 2.88
C ILE A 651 -17.85 -8.18 2.92
N ALA A 652 -18.86 -9.05 2.94
CA ALA A 652 -20.24 -8.60 3.02
C ALA A 652 -20.54 -7.85 4.33
N TYR A 653 -19.95 -8.26 5.44
CA TYR A 653 -20.11 -7.55 6.72
C TYR A 653 -19.51 -6.14 6.65
N LEU A 654 -18.32 -5.99 6.05
CA LEU A 654 -17.69 -4.68 5.84
C LEU A 654 -18.51 -3.78 4.91
N VAL A 655 -19.00 -4.31 3.79
CA VAL A 655 -19.86 -3.57 2.85
C VAL A 655 -21.14 -3.09 3.53
N CYS A 656 -21.77 -3.92 4.37
CA CYS A 656 -22.92 -3.51 5.18
C CYS A 656 -22.59 -2.40 6.18
N GLY A 657 -21.41 -2.44 6.82
CA GLY A 657 -20.95 -1.37 7.70
C GLY A 657 -20.71 -0.06 6.96
N ASN A 658 -20.08 -0.14 5.77
CA ASN A 658 -19.87 0.99 4.87
C ASN A 658 -21.18 1.61 4.40
N ASP A 659 -22.22 0.80 4.15
CA ASP A 659 -23.55 1.29 3.79
C ASP A 659 -24.20 2.15 4.89
N VAL A 660 -24.01 1.78 6.16
CA VAL A 660 -24.46 2.61 7.29
C VAL A 660 -23.70 3.93 7.31
N ALA A 661 -22.38 3.90 7.11
CA ALA A 661 -21.56 5.11 7.08
C ALA A 661 -21.99 6.06 5.95
N VAL A 662 -22.23 5.54 4.74
CA VAL A 662 -22.76 6.31 3.60
C VAL A 662 -24.12 6.92 3.95
N THR A 663 -25.02 6.13 4.54
CA THR A 663 -26.35 6.58 4.93
C THR A 663 -26.28 7.77 5.88
N MET A 664 -25.47 7.68 6.94
CA MET A 664 -25.30 8.77 7.91
C MET A 664 -24.65 10.00 7.29
N ALA A 665 -23.67 9.82 6.41
CA ALA A 665 -22.99 10.94 5.75
C ALA A 665 -23.88 11.69 4.75
N VAL A 666 -24.77 10.97 4.07
CA VAL A 666 -25.75 11.59 3.17
C VAL A 666 -26.84 12.33 3.96
N GLU A 667 -27.35 11.72 5.05
CA GLU A 667 -28.33 12.36 5.94
C GLU A 667 -27.78 13.64 6.57
N GLY A 668 -26.52 13.63 6.99
CA GLY A 668 -25.87 14.78 7.62
C GLY A 668 -25.58 15.97 6.69
N GLY A 669 -26.05 15.98 5.43
CA GLY A 669 -25.86 17.12 4.53
C GLY A 669 -26.43 18.44 5.10
N GLU A 670 -25.72 19.55 4.91
CA GLU A 670 -26.04 20.82 5.58
C GLU A 670 -26.33 21.94 4.57
N LEU A 671 -27.57 22.46 4.60
CA LEU A 671 -28.00 23.61 3.80
C LEU A 671 -27.69 23.45 2.30
N ASN A 672 -26.64 24.12 1.80
CA ASN A 672 -26.32 24.23 0.37
C ASN A 672 -25.22 23.29 -0.12
N LEU A 673 -24.67 22.44 0.75
CA LEU A 673 -23.60 21.50 0.40
C LEU A 673 -23.60 20.30 1.34
N ASN A 674 -23.46 19.09 0.80
CA ASN A 674 -23.05 17.97 1.64
C ASN A 674 -21.53 18.03 1.86
N VAL A 675 -21.07 18.27 3.09
CA VAL A 675 -19.63 18.38 3.40
C VAL A 675 -18.96 17.04 3.69
N TRP A 676 -19.72 15.96 3.77
CA TRP A 676 -19.28 14.62 4.19
C TRP A 676 -18.83 13.73 3.03
N TYR A 677 -18.57 14.29 1.85
CA TYR A 677 -18.12 13.55 0.65
C TYR A 677 -16.90 12.66 0.91
N SER A 678 -15.97 13.04 1.79
CA SER A 678 -14.78 12.25 2.09
C SER A 678 -15.12 10.84 2.61
N VAL A 679 -16.09 10.72 3.51
CA VAL A 679 -16.51 9.41 4.06
C VAL A 679 -17.39 8.64 3.07
N ILE A 680 -18.26 9.35 2.33
CA ILE A 680 -19.07 8.74 1.25
C ILE A 680 -18.13 8.09 0.23
N ALA A 681 -17.12 8.84 -0.22
CA ALA A 681 -16.15 8.37 -1.19
C ALA A 681 -15.35 7.18 -0.66
N LYS A 682 -14.86 7.25 0.59
CA LYS A 682 -14.09 6.16 1.17
C LYS A 682 -14.88 4.87 1.25
N SER A 683 -16.08 4.93 1.80
CA SER A 683 -16.92 3.74 1.99
C SER A 683 -17.39 3.13 0.67
N LEU A 684 -17.71 3.94 -0.33
CA LEU A 684 -18.12 3.44 -1.65
C LEU A 684 -16.96 2.82 -2.44
N VAL A 685 -15.82 3.52 -2.52
CA VAL A 685 -14.64 3.02 -3.26
C VAL A 685 -14.10 1.75 -2.61
N GLU A 686 -14.00 1.71 -1.29
CA GLU A 686 -13.59 0.50 -0.56
C GLU A 686 -14.55 -0.66 -0.82
N SER A 687 -15.86 -0.44 -0.77
CA SER A 687 -16.85 -1.48 -1.05
C SER A 687 -16.74 -1.99 -2.49
N CYS A 688 -16.53 -1.11 -3.47
CA CYS A 688 -16.29 -1.50 -4.85
C CYS A 688 -15.02 -2.34 -4.98
N GLN A 689 -13.91 -1.91 -4.39
CA GLN A 689 -12.62 -2.60 -4.46
C GLN A 689 -12.66 -3.98 -3.79
N LEU A 690 -13.29 -4.10 -2.62
CA LEU A 690 -13.43 -5.38 -1.92
C LEU A 690 -14.18 -6.40 -2.78
N ILE A 691 -15.34 -6.02 -3.33
CA ILE A 691 -16.13 -6.92 -4.20
C ILE A 691 -15.40 -7.19 -5.51
N LYS A 692 -14.82 -6.16 -6.15
CA LYS A 692 -14.07 -6.25 -7.42
C LYS A 692 -12.92 -7.24 -7.31
N ASN A 693 -12.18 -7.20 -6.21
CA ASN A 693 -11.04 -8.09 -6.00
C ASN A 693 -11.47 -9.51 -5.60
N ALA A 694 -12.55 -9.64 -4.83
CA ALA A 694 -12.98 -10.93 -4.30
C ALA A 694 -13.83 -11.76 -5.27
N ALA A 695 -14.66 -11.14 -6.11
CA ALA A 695 -15.54 -11.88 -7.03
C ALA A 695 -14.75 -12.80 -8.00
N PRO A 696 -13.64 -12.38 -8.64
CA PRO A 696 -12.83 -13.27 -9.47
C PRO A 696 -12.12 -14.36 -8.66
N ILE A 697 -11.72 -14.08 -7.41
CA ILE A 697 -11.13 -15.08 -6.51
C ILE A 697 -12.17 -16.15 -6.19
N PHE A 698 -13.38 -15.74 -5.82
CA PHE A 698 -14.47 -16.65 -5.49
C PHE A 698 -14.87 -17.50 -6.70
N ALA A 699 -14.97 -16.89 -7.88
CA ALA A 699 -15.25 -17.58 -9.13
C ALA A 699 -14.18 -18.65 -9.43
N ARG A 700 -12.90 -18.27 -9.47
CA ARG A 700 -11.81 -19.14 -9.96
C ARG A 700 -11.30 -20.14 -8.94
N ARG A 701 -11.16 -19.71 -7.67
CA ARG A 701 -10.54 -20.53 -6.62
C ARG A 701 -11.54 -21.31 -5.77
N CYS A 702 -12.84 -21.08 -5.96
CA CYS A 702 -13.88 -21.83 -5.26
C CYS A 702 -14.87 -22.43 -6.27
N ILE A 703 -15.70 -21.60 -6.91
CA ILE A 703 -16.86 -22.08 -7.67
C ILE A 703 -16.47 -22.93 -8.87
N ALA A 704 -15.49 -22.50 -9.67
CA ALA A 704 -15.06 -23.21 -10.88
C ALA A 704 -14.60 -24.65 -10.59
N GLY A 705 -13.94 -24.86 -9.45
CA GLY A 705 -13.40 -26.15 -9.03
C GLY A 705 -14.32 -26.97 -8.12
N ILE A 706 -15.59 -26.58 -7.95
CA ILE A 706 -16.55 -27.40 -7.20
C ILE A 706 -16.68 -28.76 -7.88
N GLU A 707 -16.53 -29.82 -7.10
CA GLU A 707 -16.85 -31.20 -7.46
C GLU A 707 -18.12 -31.64 -6.72
N VAL A 708 -18.94 -32.47 -7.35
CA VAL A 708 -20.22 -32.93 -6.80
C VAL A 708 -20.16 -34.43 -6.57
N ASP A 709 -20.71 -34.89 -5.45
CA ASP A 709 -20.95 -36.30 -5.20
C ASP A 709 -22.34 -36.70 -5.71
N GLU A 710 -22.46 -36.94 -7.02
CA GLU A 710 -23.76 -37.18 -7.66
C GLU A 710 -24.49 -38.39 -7.10
N THR A 711 -23.74 -39.42 -6.67
CA THR A 711 -24.29 -40.62 -6.04
C THR A 711 -24.96 -40.27 -4.72
N LEU A 712 -24.26 -39.54 -3.84
CA LEU A 712 -24.82 -39.10 -2.56
C LEU A 712 -26.02 -38.18 -2.76
N CYS A 713 -25.93 -37.21 -3.67
CA CYS A 713 -27.02 -36.29 -3.95
C CYS A 713 -28.28 -37.03 -4.42
N ARG A 714 -28.13 -38.02 -5.31
CA ARG A 714 -29.23 -38.86 -5.79
C ARG A 714 -29.79 -39.74 -4.67
N GLU A 715 -28.94 -40.41 -3.89
CA GLU A 715 -29.36 -41.26 -2.78
C GLU A 715 -30.19 -40.47 -1.75
N GLN A 716 -29.77 -39.26 -1.40
CA GLN A 716 -30.53 -38.38 -0.50
C GLN A 716 -31.88 -37.98 -1.08
N ALA A 717 -31.92 -37.67 -2.38
CA ALA A 717 -33.17 -37.29 -3.07
C ALA A 717 -34.16 -38.46 -3.18
N GLU A 718 -33.68 -39.69 -3.34
CA GLU A 718 -34.51 -40.91 -3.42
C GLU A 718 -35.05 -41.36 -2.05
N ASN A 719 -34.28 -41.12 -0.98
CA ASN A 719 -34.59 -41.62 0.36
C ASN A 719 -35.33 -40.61 1.25
N THR A 720 -35.54 -39.37 0.81
CA THR A 720 -36.25 -38.38 1.62
C THR A 720 -37.72 -38.75 1.84
N LEU A 721 -38.18 -38.57 3.08
CA LEU A 721 -39.60 -38.74 3.42
C LEU A 721 -40.49 -37.66 2.81
N ALA A 722 -39.94 -36.52 2.42
CA ALA A 722 -40.68 -35.39 1.83
C ALA A 722 -41.35 -35.74 0.49
N VAL A 723 -40.85 -36.78 -0.20
CA VAL A 723 -41.45 -37.31 -1.43
C VAL A 723 -42.83 -37.95 -1.18
N SER A 724 -43.21 -38.21 0.07
CA SER A 724 -44.59 -38.58 0.46
C SER A 724 -45.64 -37.57 0.02
N SER A 725 -45.26 -36.32 -0.24
CA SER A 725 -46.11 -35.30 -0.84
C SER A 725 -46.70 -35.71 -2.20
N VAL A 726 -45.97 -36.52 -3.00
CA VAL A 726 -46.49 -37.08 -4.25
C VAL A 726 -47.61 -38.09 -3.97
N ILE A 727 -47.44 -38.92 -2.93
CA ILE A 727 -48.50 -39.82 -2.45
C ILE A 727 -49.71 -39.00 -1.99
N SER A 728 -49.50 -37.91 -1.25
CA SER A 728 -50.59 -37.02 -0.86
C SER A 728 -51.32 -36.41 -2.06
N ALA A 729 -50.62 -36.05 -3.13
CA ALA A 729 -51.21 -35.48 -4.33
C ALA A 729 -52.10 -36.49 -5.08
N VAL A 730 -51.74 -37.77 -5.07
CA VAL A 730 -52.44 -38.84 -5.79
C VAL A 730 -53.54 -39.50 -4.95
N PHE A 731 -53.30 -39.68 -3.65
CA PHE A 731 -54.15 -40.48 -2.75
C PHE A 731 -54.80 -39.68 -1.61
N GLY A 732 -54.48 -38.39 -1.49
CA GLY A 732 -54.94 -37.54 -0.39
C GLY A 732 -53.96 -37.48 0.79
N TYR A 733 -54.04 -36.38 1.54
CA TYR A 733 -53.09 -36.02 2.59
C TYR A 733 -52.87 -37.12 3.64
N GLU A 734 -53.95 -37.67 4.21
CA GLU A 734 -53.89 -38.72 5.25
C GLU A 734 -53.11 -39.96 4.77
N LYS A 735 -53.23 -40.31 3.49
CA LYS A 735 -52.53 -41.47 2.94
C LYS A 735 -51.03 -41.20 2.79
N GLY A 736 -50.64 -39.98 2.41
CA GLY A 736 -49.24 -39.58 2.41
C GLY A 736 -48.63 -39.57 3.81
N VAL A 737 -49.37 -39.11 4.83
CA VAL A 737 -48.93 -39.18 6.24
C VAL A 737 -48.74 -40.62 6.70
N GLU A 738 -49.67 -41.51 6.36
CA GLU A 738 -49.58 -42.95 6.66
C GLU A 738 -48.31 -43.56 6.06
N VAL A 739 -48.06 -43.33 4.76
CA VAL A 739 -46.86 -43.84 4.07
C VAL A 739 -45.59 -43.25 4.66
N SER A 740 -45.55 -41.95 4.93
CA SER A 740 -44.38 -41.28 5.51
C SER A 740 -44.05 -41.82 6.90
N ARG A 741 -45.07 -42.05 7.75
CA ARG A 741 -44.87 -42.63 9.09
C ARG A 741 -44.36 -44.05 9.00
N PHE A 742 -45.00 -44.86 8.14
CA PHE A 742 -44.59 -46.25 7.90
C PHE A 742 -43.14 -46.35 7.41
N ALA A 743 -42.75 -45.49 6.46
CA ALA A 743 -41.40 -45.40 5.95
C ALA A 743 -40.39 -45.00 7.03
N GLY A 744 -40.69 -43.94 7.80
CA GLY A 744 -39.82 -43.44 8.87
C GLY A 744 -39.62 -44.44 10.02
N GLU A 745 -40.68 -45.12 10.46
CA GLU A 745 -40.60 -46.13 11.53
C GLU A 745 -39.78 -47.37 11.12
N ARG A 746 -39.68 -47.66 9.83
CA ARG A 746 -39.04 -48.87 9.28
C ARG A 746 -37.72 -48.61 8.55
N GLY A 747 -37.32 -47.36 8.39
CA GLY A 747 -36.12 -47.00 7.62
C GLY A 747 -36.23 -47.36 6.14
N LEU A 748 -37.42 -47.22 5.55
CA LEU A 748 -37.68 -47.49 4.13
C LEU A 748 -37.77 -46.18 3.34
N SER A 749 -37.50 -46.24 2.03
CA SER A 749 -37.85 -45.15 1.11
C SER A 749 -39.37 -45.07 0.93
N ILE A 750 -39.87 -43.89 0.54
CA ILE A 750 -41.31 -43.69 0.26
C ILE A 750 -41.82 -44.65 -0.82
N GLY A 751 -41.02 -44.92 -1.86
CA GLY A 751 -41.37 -45.88 -2.90
C GLY A 751 -41.55 -47.30 -2.37
N ARG A 752 -40.60 -47.79 -1.55
CA ARG A 752 -40.72 -49.12 -0.93
C ARG A 752 -41.92 -49.22 0.01
N ALA A 753 -42.14 -48.20 0.83
CA ALA A 753 -43.29 -48.13 1.72
C ALA A 753 -44.62 -48.13 0.94
N ALA A 754 -44.70 -47.39 -0.17
CA ALA A 754 -45.90 -47.36 -1.02
C ALA A 754 -46.18 -48.71 -1.70
N VAL A 755 -45.14 -49.45 -2.09
CA VAL A 755 -45.26 -50.82 -2.63
C VAL A 755 -45.69 -51.81 -1.55
N GLU A 756 -45.07 -51.78 -0.37
CA GLU A 756 -45.45 -52.66 0.76
C GLU A 756 -46.89 -52.43 1.24
N LEU A 757 -47.35 -51.18 1.22
CA LEU A 757 -48.73 -50.82 1.54
C LEU A 757 -49.73 -51.07 0.39
N GLY A 758 -49.27 -51.61 -0.74
CA GLY A 758 -50.10 -51.97 -1.89
C GLY A 758 -50.69 -50.77 -2.64
N LEU A 759 -50.08 -49.58 -2.51
CA LEU A 759 -50.57 -48.36 -3.15
C LEU A 759 -50.04 -48.18 -4.56
N LEU A 760 -48.78 -48.53 -4.77
CA LEU A 760 -48.06 -48.38 -6.04
C LEU A 760 -47.41 -49.71 -6.42
N SER A 761 -47.29 -49.98 -7.72
CA SER A 761 -46.36 -50.99 -8.24
C SER A 761 -44.95 -50.42 -8.33
N GLN A 762 -43.93 -51.27 -8.55
CA GLN A 762 -42.57 -50.78 -8.77
C GLN A 762 -42.48 -49.86 -10.01
N SER A 763 -43.21 -50.18 -11.08
CA SER A 763 -43.27 -49.31 -12.27
C SER A 763 -43.88 -47.95 -11.97
N ASP A 764 -44.87 -47.88 -11.08
CA ASP A 764 -45.47 -46.60 -10.69
C ASP A 764 -44.51 -45.79 -9.82
N VAL A 765 -43.69 -46.45 -8.98
CA VAL A 765 -42.62 -45.79 -8.22
C VAL A 765 -41.58 -45.19 -9.16
N ASP A 766 -41.13 -45.96 -10.15
CA ASP A 766 -40.09 -45.53 -11.09
C ASP A 766 -40.55 -44.34 -11.96
N ASP A 767 -41.86 -44.19 -12.22
CA ASP A 767 -42.40 -43.05 -12.98
C ASP A 767 -42.77 -41.85 -12.09
N LEU A 768 -43.49 -42.09 -10.98
CA LEU A 768 -44.02 -41.01 -10.13
C LEU A 768 -42.99 -40.44 -9.15
N LEU A 769 -42.06 -41.26 -8.68
CA LEU A 769 -41.13 -40.92 -7.60
C LEU A 769 -39.68 -40.82 -8.08
N ASP A 770 -39.43 -40.88 -9.39
CA ASP A 770 -38.11 -40.57 -9.95
C ASP A 770 -37.72 -39.13 -9.56
N PRO A 771 -36.61 -38.94 -8.83
CA PRO A 771 -36.20 -37.63 -8.37
C PRO A 771 -36.06 -36.61 -9.50
N MET A 772 -35.63 -37.03 -10.69
CA MET A 772 -35.47 -36.12 -11.83
C MET A 772 -36.83 -35.60 -12.31
N THR A 773 -37.82 -36.48 -12.42
CA THR A 773 -39.21 -36.13 -12.74
C THR A 773 -39.79 -35.14 -11.73
N LEU A 774 -39.44 -35.26 -10.44
CA LEU A 774 -39.90 -34.36 -9.38
C LEU A 774 -39.31 -32.95 -9.45
N THR A 775 -38.21 -32.76 -10.20
CA THR A 775 -37.59 -31.42 -10.38
C THR A 775 -38.29 -30.57 -11.44
N ASP A 776 -39.23 -31.13 -12.19
CA ASP A 776 -39.91 -30.50 -13.31
C ASP A 776 -41.44 -30.61 -13.15
N ALA A 777 -42.09 -29.45 -13.05
CA ALA A 777 -43.53 -29.38 -12.79
C ALA A 777 -44.38 -30.04 -13.90
N ASP A 778 -43.97 -29.89 -15.17
CA ASP A 778 -44.72 -30.43 -16.30
C ASP A 778 -44.53 -31.95 -16.40
N ARG A 779 -43.30 -32.45 -16.19
CA ARG A 779 -43.04 -33.90 -16.14
C ARG A 779 -43.75 -34.57 -14.99
N SER A 780 -43.68 -33.97 -13.80
CA SER A 780 -44.36 -34.49 -12.60
C SER A 780 -45.89 -34.51 -12.79
N ALA A 781 -46.47 -33.44 -13.35
CA ALA A 781 -47.89 -33.39 -13.65
C ALA A 781 -48.31 -34.45 -14.68
N GLU A 782 -47.48 -34.67 -15.70
CA GLU A 782 -47.74 -35.71 -16.71
C GLU A 782 -47.67 -37.12 -16.13
N ALA A 783 -46.66 -37.43 -15.31
CA ALA A 783 -46.56 -38.72 -14.63
C ALA A 783 -47.80 -39.00 -13.76
N ILE A 784 -48.25 -38.00 -12.98
CA ILE A 784 -49.49 -38.09 -12.19
C ILE A 784 -50.71 -38.31 -13.10
N ARG A 785 -50.83 -37.58 -14.21
CA ARG A 785 -51.95 -37.75 -15.16
C ARG A 785 -52.01 -39.17 -15.72
N ARG A 786 -50.87 -39.72 -16.16
CA ARG A 786 -50.79 -41.09 -16.70
C ARG A 786 -51.20 -42.12 -15.67
N PHE A 787 -50.71 -42.00 -14.43
CA PHE A 787 -51.08 -42.89 -13.34
C PHE A 787 -52.59 -42.84 -13.02
N VAL A 788 -53.16 -41.64 -12.92
CA VAL A 788 -54.60 -41.48 -12.63
C VAL A 788 -55.47 -42.00 -13.78
N ALA A 789 -55.05 -41.83 -15.03
CA ALA A 789 -55.75 -42.36 -16.20
C ALA A 789 -55.75 -43.89 -16.22
N GLY A 790 -54.60 -44.53 -15.99
CA GLY A 790 -54.45 -45.99 -15.96
C GLY A 790 -55.20 -46.69 -14.82
N ARG A 791 -55.67 -45.96 -13.81
CA ARG A 791 -56.54 -46.47 -12.74
C ARG A 791 -58.04 -46.45 -13.04
N LYS A 792 -58.45 -45.69 -14.07
CA LYS A 792 -59.86 -45.59 -14.49
C LYS A 792 -60.24 -46.66 -15.51
N GLU A 793 -59.25 -47.33 -16.09
CA GLU A 793 -59.38 -48.59 -16.85
C GLU A 793 -59.25 -49.78 -15.90
#